data_AF-A0A9W7C7W5-F1
#
_entry.id   AF-A0A9W7C7W5-F1
#
_cell.length_a   1.000
_cell.length_b   1.000
_cell.length_c   1.000
_cell.angle_alpha   90.00
_cell.angle_beta   90.00
_cell.angle_gamma   90.00
#
_symmetry.space_group_name_H-M   'P 1'
#
loop_
_entity.id
_entity.type
_entity.pdbx_description
1 polymer ?
#
loop_
_entity_poly.entity_id
_entity_poly.type
_entity_poly.pdbx_seq_one_letter_code
_entity_poly.pdbx_strand_id
1 'polypeptide(L)'
;MKFSLNSLFSLLTIGVAVSYDLAPEGSEMHDPDQCTAILVSAGAAADGVGSMTTHTNDCLDCDFRLAKVPAKDHAPGSMRKIIGGRAQYPRYIGDDRGSVYTKDKIIPGLYDWDTTEALGEIPEVEHTYAYLDGDYGIQNEHQLAMGESTCGALLHAVPTFDGGDSLLEMSELSRIAMERCKTARCANQLMGDLAVEYGFYGAVWKGDDMTVYGEAGEAMTINDKTESWMFHILSDDTGASAVWVAQRVPEGHIAAVANGFVIKEIDLDDTENFMGSSNIYDVAERAGLWTKGEHFSFAEVFGMNRGHLSTYVNRRVWRVFDLAAPSLKLPAKTDVWARDYPFSVPVDKGLTVADVAAMQRDYYEGTEFDTSKQPAGGPYGNPARVDQSPVDGMTKDELVEGRFERTISLFRTSYSFVTQSRSTKPDIVGALTWFGQFTPHATVYIPVYAHVSEVPESLSTGALQRLDRKANWWAFSAVGNYAAQWFSFTIGEIRTMQHKFEDEWFKNQDSVEELGLTIQGFGGDVAAVGYLTDWCNEQALDVRTQWWEFLDYLMGKYRDGMMMDKIHTETISPTKLFYPRWWLEMVGYWGFPGATYEDAKKANEGEHDYNLEWDEKPEHKKDQKEAEEAIESYHNKPPPNTETLGAASPVPVGTSASLGPIILAGLVGAVFGVFGKVYADKKAYAGYATIPV
;
A
#
# COMPACT_ATOMS: atom_id res chain seq x y z
N MET A 1 -61.54 -47.10 -25.68
CA MET A 1 -61.57 -46.48 -27.03
C MET A 1 -60.51 -45.37 -27.01
N LYS A 2 -59.31 -45.53 -27.60
CA LYS A 2 -58.95 -45.45 -29.04
C LYS A 2 -59.46 -44.11 -29.64
N PHE A 3 -58.71 -43.18 -30.24
CA PHE A 3 -57.41 -43.05 -30.95
C PHE A 3 -57.12 -41.51 -31.05
N SER A 4 -55.89 -40.97 -30.95
CA SER A 4 -54.91 -40.71 -32.04
C SER A 4 -54.73 -39.23 -32.43
N LEU A 5 -53.46 -38.92 -32.70
CA LEU A 5 -52.79 -37.73 -33.22
C LEU A 5 -53.48 -36.94 -34.36
N ASN A 6 -53.23 -35.63 -34.36
CA ASN A 6 -52.89 -34.73 -35.49
C ASN A 6 -52.78 -33.30 -34.90
N SER A 7 -51.76 -32.45 -35.07
CA SER A 7 -50.69 -32.34 -36.05
C SER A 7 -49.58 -31.45 -35.46
N LEU A 8 -48.31 -31.78 -35.68
CA LEU A 8 -47.15 -30.90 -35.47
C LEU A 8 -46.41 -30.85 -36.82
N PHE A 9 -46.21 -29.65 -37.39
CA PHE A 9 -44.91 -29.16 -37.88
C PHE A 9 -45.01 -27.77 -38.53
N SER A 10 -44.02 -26.94 -38.18
CA SER A 10 -43.44 -25.81 -38.92
C SER A 10 -44.16 -24.45 -38.93
N LEU A 11 -43.60 -23.46 -38.22
CA LEU A 11 -43.06 -22.22 -38.83
C LEU A 11 -42.41 -21.29 -37.78
N LEU A 12 -41.16 -20.92 -38.08
CA LEU A 12 -40.45 -19.68 -37.77
C LEU A 12 -41.08 -18.72 -36.73
N THR A 13 -40.36 -18.49 -35.63
CA THR A 13 -40.44 -17.22 -34.87
C THR A 13 -39.04 -16.66 -34.68
N ILE A 14 -38.85 -15.50 -35.30
CA ILE A 14 -37.77 -14.54 -35.11
C ILE A 14 -37.76 -14.16 -33.62
N GLY A 15 -36.75 -14.60 -32.89
CA GLY A 15 -36.46 -14.11 -31.55
C GLY A 15 -35.58 -12.88 -31.68
N VAL A 16 -36.19 -11.70 -31.61
CA VAL A 16 -35.45 -10.46 -31.35
C VAL A 16 -34.90 -10.59 -29.93
N ALA A 17 -33.58 -10.75 -29.81
CA ALA A 17 -32.88 -10.57 -28.55
C ALA A 17 -32.94 -9.08 -28.22
N VAL A 18 -33.89 -8.71 -27.38
CA VAL A 18 -33.83 -7.44 -26.65
C VAL A 18 -32.86 -7.69 -25.49
N SER A 19 -31.60 -7.36 -25.70
CA SER A 19 -30.65 -7.17 -24.61
C SER A 19 -31.19 -6.01 -23.78
N TYR A 20 -31.78 -6.32 -22.63
CA TYR A 20 -32.02 -5.30 -21.62
C TYR A 20 -30.65 -4.99 -21.01
N ASP A 21 -30.00 -3.95 -21.52
CA ASP A 21 -29.04 -3.18 -20.74
C ASP A 21 -29.81 -2.63 -19.53
N LEU A 22 -29.65 -3.33 -18.40
CA LEU A 22 -29.98 -2.82 -17.08
C LEU A 22 -28.66 -2.68 -16.35
N ALA A 23 -27.86 -1.68 -16.77
CA ALA A 23 -27.04 -0.99 -15.80
C ALA A 23 -28.01 -0.35 -14.80
N PRO A 24 -27.91 -0.61 -13.49
CA PRO A 24 -28.71 0.12 -12.54
C PRO A 24 -28.30 1.59 -12.63
N GLU A 25 -29.20 2.47 -13.08
CA GLU A 25 -29.16 3.89 -12.72
C GLU A 25 -29.45 3.98 -11.20
N GLY A 26 -28.45 3.62 -10.40
CA GLY A 26 -28.23 4.17 -9.08
C GLY A 26 -26.92 4.93 -9.19
N SER A 27 -26.85 6.15 -8.66
CA SER A 27 -25.57 6.84 -8.48
C SER A 27 -24.70 5.97 -7.57
N GLU A 28 -23.92 5.05 -8.14
CA GLU A 28 -22.86 4.37 -7.43
C GLU A 28 -21.92 5.47 -6.95
N MET A 29 -21.86 5.65 -5.64
CA MET A 29 -20.88 6.52 -5.02
C MET A 29 -19.52 5.88 -5.31
N HIS A 30 -18.84 6.37 -6.34
CA HIS A 30 -17.42 6.11 -6.53
C HIS A 30 -16.72 6.72 -5.32
N ASP A 31 -16.20 5.89 -4.42
CA ASP A 31 -15.36 6.38 -3.33
C ASP A 31 -14.03 6.78 -3.94
N PRO A 32 -13.59 8.04 -3.79
CA PRO A 32 -12.39 8.48 -4.45
C PRO A 32 -11.14 7.73 -3.92
N ASP A 33 -10.28 7.28 -4.84
CA ASP A 33 -8.96 6.74 -4.57
C ASP A 33 -8.09 7.85 -3.96
N GLN A 34 -7.57 7.59 -2.76
CA GLN A 34 -7.04 8.68 -1.93
C GLN A 34 -5.75 8.26 -1.22
N CYS A 35 -4.62 8.28 -1.90
CA CYS A 35 -3.36 7.73 -1.39
C CYS A 35 -2.58 8.68 -0.45
N THR A 36 -1.52 8.16 0.18
CA THR A 36 -0.51 8.95 0.91
C THR A 36 0.88 8.63 0.37
N ALA A 37 1.69 9.67 0.09
CA ALA A 37 3.06 9.51 -0.35
C ALA A 37 4.04 10.33 0.50
N ILE A 38 5.20 9.74 0.76
CA ILE A 38 6.29 10.29 1.58
C ILE A 38 7.55 10.31 0.70
N LEU A 39 8.30 11.40 0.77
CA LEU A 39 9.51 11.61 0.00
C LEU A 39 10.67 11.96 0.94
N VAL A 40 11.71 11.14 0.93
CA VAL A 40 12.90 11.30 1.77
C VAL A 40 14.11 11.54 0.88
N SER A 41 14.75 12.70 1.02
CA SER A 41 16.00 13.01 0.33
C SER A 41 17.13 12.06 0.78
N ALA A 42 18.17 11.91 -0.04
CA ALA A 42 19.29 11.02 0.29
C ALA A 42 19.98 11.40 1.60
N GLY A 43 20.16 12.70 1.87
CA GLY A 43 20.74 13.20 3.12
C GLY A 43 19.83 13.08 4.34
N ALA A 44 18.52 12.83 4.18
CA ALA A 44 17.60 12.57 5.28
C ALA A 44 17.55 11.08 5.66
N ALA A 45 18.02 10.21 4.78
CA ALA A 45 18.09 8.79 5.05
C ALA A 45 19.29 8.46 5.95
N ALA A 46 19.20 7.34 6.67
CA ALA A 46 20.35 6.81 7.39
C ALA A 46 21.46 6.39 6.39
N ASP A 47 22.71 6.38 6.86
CA ASP A 47 23.87 6.08 6.01
C ASP A 47 23.68 4.78 5.21
N GLY A 48 23.85 4.86 3.88
CA GLY A 48 23.72 3.72 2.97
C GLY A 48 22.29 3.37 2.53
N VAL A 49 21.26 3.99 3.09
CA VAL A 49 19.85 3.73 2.75
C VAL A 49 19.44 4.37 1.41
N GLY A 50 20.03 5.51 1.04
CA GLY A 50 19.68 6.24 -0.18
C GLY A 50 18.38 7.02 -0.05
N SER A 51 17.99 7.73 -1.11
CA SER A 51 16.69 8.44 -1.12
C SER A 51 15.55 7.40 -1.16
N MET A 52 14.39 7.78 -0.62
CA MET A 52 13.22 6.91 -0.57
C MET A 52 11.95 7.64 -1.01
N THR A 53 11.06 6.92 -1.68
CA THR A 53 9.69 7.36 -1.94
C THR A 53 8.70 6.26 -1.58
N THR A 54 7.47 6.64 -1.24
CA THR A 54 6.43 5.70 -0.83
C THR A 54 5.11 5.95 -1.54
N HIS A 55 4.23 4.96 -1.49
CA HIS A 55 2.86 5.08 -1.92
C HIS A 55 2.00 4.11 -1.09
N THR A 56 0.94 4.60 -0.44
CA THR A 56 -0.17 3.76 0.05
C THR A 56 -1.31 3.80 -0.97
N ASN A 57 -1.37 2.79 -1.85
CA ASN A 57 -2.36 2.70 -2.92
C ASN A 57 -3.73 2.33 -2.35
N ASP A 58 -4.46 3.36 -1.92
CA ASP A 58 -5.72 3.25 -1.18
C ASP A 58 -6.91 3.21 -2.14
N CYS A 59 -7.27 2.00 -2.54
CA CYS A 59 -8.24 1.73 -3.60
C CYS A 59 -8.98 0.41 -3.35
N LEU A 60 -10.31 0.46 -3.43
CA LEU A 60 -11.23 -0.62 -3.01
C LEU A 60 -11.28 -1.80 -3.97
N ASP A 61 -10.94 -1.59 -5.24
CA ASP A 61 -11.12 -2.57 -6.31
C ASP A 61 -9.91 -2.68 -7.27
N CYS A 62 -8.78 -2.07 -6.88
CA CYS A 62 -7.54 -2.07 -7.65
C CYS A 62 -6.93 -3.45 -7.86
N ASP A 63 -6.26 -3.58 -8.99
CA ASP A 63 -5.37 -4.68 -9.31
C ASP A 63 -4.09 -4.57 -8.46
N PHE A 64 -4.04 -5.29 -7.34
CA PHE A 64 -2.90 -5.25 -6.41
C PHE A 64 -1.64 -5.97 -6.92
N ARG A 65 -1.68 -6.60 -8.10
CA ARG A 65 -0.56 -7.41 -8.60
C ARG A 65 0.65 -6.52 -8.86
N LEU A 66 1.84 -6.92 -8.44
CA LEU A 66 3.08 -6.30 -8.90
C LEU A 66 3.44 -6.89 -10.28
N ALA A 67 3.99 -6.08 -11.18
CA ALA A 67 4.45 -6.53 -12.49
C ALA A 67 5.88 -6.09 -12.79
N LYS A 68 6.56 -6.85 -13.66
CA LYS A 68 7.85 -6.49 -14.26
C LYS A 68 7.63 -6.19 -15.73
N VAL A 69 7.89 -4.94 -16.13
CA VAL A 69 7.95 -4.53 -17.52
C VAL A 69 9.41 -4.65 -17.99
N PRO A 70 9.71 -5.44 -19.04
CA PRO A 70 11.07 -5.59 -19.54
C PRO A 70 11.49 -4.39 -20.40
N ALA A 71 12.79 -4.14 -20.46
CA ALA A 71 13.38 -3.22 -21.42
C ALA A 71 13.13 -3.73 -22.85
N LYS A 72 12.98 -2.81 -23.82
CA LYS A 72 12.64 -3.17 -25.19
C LYS A 72 13.31 -2.23 -26.20
N ASP A 73 13.79 -2.81 -27.28
CA ASP A 73 14.23 -2.06 -28.46
C ASP A 73 13.08 -1.95 -29.46
N HIS A 74 12.96 -0.78 -30.08
CA HIS A 74 11.89 -0.44 -30.99
C HIS A 74 12.44 -0.01 -32.36
N ALA A 75 11.75 -0.40 -33.43
CA ALA A 75 12.15 0.00 -34.78
C ALA A 75 11.99 1.53 -34.96
N PRO A 76 12.87 2.19 -35.74
CA PRO A 76 12.74 3.61 -36.03
C PRO A 76 11.36 3.98 -36.60
N GLY A 77 10.75 5.05 -36.07
CA GLY A 77 9.42 5.52 -36.49
C GLY A 77 8.26 4.69 -35.94
N SER A 78 8.50 3.81 -34.98
CA SER A 78 7.44 3.15 -34.21
C SER A 78 6.67 4.16 -33.34
N MET A 79 5.48 3.75 -32.93
CA MET A 79 4.57 4.52 -32.10
C MET A 79 4.30 3.76 -30.81
N ARG A 80 4.28 4.48 -29.68
CA ARG A 80 3.93 3.99 -28.36
C ARG A 80 2.43 4.14 -28.18
N LYS A 81 1.73 3.04 -27.95
CA LYS A 81 0.30 3.06 -27.60
C LYS A 81 0.11 3.75 -26.25
N ILE A 82 -0.91 4.60 -26.18
CA ILE A 82 -1.42 5.17 -24.94
C ILE A 82 -2.57 4.31 -24.46
N ILE A 83 -2.45 3.76 -23.27
CA ILE A 83 -3.52 3.02 -22.61
C ILE A 83 -4.20 3.94 -21.59
N GLY A 84 -5.52 3.88 -21.52
CA GLY A 84 -6.27 4.63 -20.51
C GLY A 84 -5.99 4.11 -19.10
N GLY A 85 -5.96 5.02 -18.13
CA GLY A 85 -5.87 4.68 -16.72
C GLY A 85 -7.02 3.74 -16.33
N ARG A 86 -6.68 2.61 -15.74
CA ARG A 86 -7.63 1.65 -15.17
C ARG A 86 -6.98 0.99 -13.98
N ALA A 87 -7.46 1.30 -12.79
CA ALA A 87 -6.86 0.76 -11.58
C ALA A 87 -7.35 -0.66 -11.27
N GLN A 88 -8.61 -0.95 -11.62
CA GLN A 88 -9.29 -2.22 -11.36
C GLN A 88 -8.63 -3.44 -12.01
N TYR A 89 -8.87 -4.64 -11.47
CA TYR A 89 -8.44 -5.90 -12.11
C TYR A 89 -9.27 -6.25 -13.38
N PRO A 90 -8.64 -6.79 -14.44
CA PRO A 90 -7.23 -6.61 -14.75
C PRO A 90 -6.98 -5.19 -15.26
N ARG A 91 -5.94 -4.52 -14.76
CA ARG A 91 -5.65 -3.13 -15.17
C ARG A 91 -5.21 -2.99 -16.62
N TYR A 92 -4.61 -4.06 -17.16
CA TYR A 92 -4.18 -4.15 -18.54
C TYR A 92 -4.18 -5.60 -19.00
N ILE A 93 -4.56 -5.85 -20.25
CA ILE A 93 -4.44 -7.14 -20.94
C ILE A 93 -3.67 -6.92 -22.24
N GLY A 94 -2.48 -7.47 -22.34
CA GLY A 94 -1.66 -7.40 -23.55
C GLY A 94 -0.21 -7.80 -23.31
N ASP A 95 0.56 -7.84 -24.40
CA ASP A 95 1.94 -8.34 -24.39
C ASP A 95 2.97 -7.21 -24.22
N ASP A 96 2.55 -5.94 -24.21
CA ASP A 96 3.47 -4.80 -24.21
C ASP A 96 4.08 -4.50 -22.82
N ARG A 97 3.47 -5.00 -21.72
CA ARG A 97 3.87 -4.68 -20.32
C ARG A 97 4.36 -5.88 -19.50
N GLY A 98 4.80 -6.94 -20.16
CA GLY A 98 5.31 -8.15 -19.49
C GLY A 98 4.24 -9.19 -19.14
N SER A 99 4.70 -10.32 -18.61
CA SER A 99 3.90 -11.57 -18.54
C SER A 99 2.71 -11.51 -17.59
N VAL A 100 2.70 -10.61 -16.59
CA VAL A 100 1.60 -10.49 -15.62
C VAL A 100 0.28 -10.08 -16.29
N TYR A 101 0.36 -9.40 -17.43
CA TYR A 101 -0.80 -8.87 -18.15
C TYR A 101 -1.22 -9.70 -19.35
N THR A 102 -0.58 -10.84 -19.60
CA THR A 102 -0.97 -11.68 -20.73
C THR A 102 -2.29 -12.38 -20.44
N LYS A 103 -3.06 -12.66 -21.51
CA LYS A 103 -4.43 -13.21 -21.39
C LYS A 103 -4.48 -14.54 -20.63
N ASP A 104 -3.42 -15.35 -20.68
CA ASP A 104 -3.31 -16.62 -19.95
C ASP A 104 -3.12 -16.47 -18.43
N LYS A 105 -2.73 -15.28 -17.95
CA LYS A 105 -2.62 -14.95 -16.52
C LYS A 105 -3.91 -14.35 -15.94
N ILE A 106 -4.90 -14.08 -16.78
CA ILE A 106 -6.19 -13.59 -16.32
C ILE A 106 -6.99 -14.73 -15.69
N ILE A 107 -7.58 -14.45 -14.53
CA ILE A 107 -8.35 -15.42 -13.78
C ILE A 107 -9.63 -15.78 -14.55
N PRO A 108 -9.81 -17.06 -14.95
CA PRO A 108 -10.99 -17.47 -15.70
C PRO A 108 -12.27 -17.26 -14.90
N GLY A 109 -13.29 -16.70 -15.56
CA GLY A 109 -14.63 -16.51 -15.01
C GLY A 109 -14.81 -15.29 -14.10
N LEU A 110 -13.76 -14.49 -13.87
CA LEU A 110 -13.93 -13.18 -13.24
C LEU A 110 -14.26 -12.09 -14.27
N TYR A 111 -13.57 -12.10 -15.41
CA TYR A 111 -13.75 -11.13 -16.48
C TYR A 111 -13.60 -11.82 -17.85
N ASP A 112 -14.53 -11.58 -18.77
CA ASP A 112 -14.46 -12.04 -20.18
C ASP A 112 -13.98 -10.88 -21.07
N TRP A 113 -12.72 -10.47 -20.85
CA TRP A 113 -12.16 -9.26 -21.46
C TRP A 113 -11.13 -9.63 -22.53
N ASP A 114 -11.13 -8.86 -23.61
CA ASP A 114 -10.13 -8.95 -24.68
C ASP A 114 -8.95 -8.02 -24.40
N THR A 115 -7.97 -8.02 -25.32
CA THR A 115 -6.81 -7.13 -25.27
C THR A 115 -7.23 -5.68 -25.07
N THR A 116 -6.57 -4.98 -24.15
CA THR A 116 -6.86 -3.58 -23.86
C THR A 116 -6.59 -2.72 -25.10
N GLU A 117 -7.59 -1.94 -25.51
CA GLU A 117 -7.49 -1.04 -26.65
C GLU A 117 -6.68 0.20 -26.30
N ALA A 118 -5.94 0.72 -27.28
CA ALA A 118 -5.21 1.97 -27.13
C ALA A 118 -6.13 3.17 -27.38
N LEU A 119 -5.98 4.22 -26.58
CA LEU A 119 -6.71 5.48 -26.73
C LEU A 119 -6.09 6.40 -27.79
N GLY A 120 -4.80 6.23 -28.02
CA GLY A 120 -4.02 7.02 -28.96
C GLY A 120 -2.58 6.52 -29.01
N GLU A 121 -1.71 7.29 -29.66
CA GLU A 121 -0.30 6.94 -29.77
C GLU A 121 0.59 8.18 -29.73
N ILE A 122 1.80 8.02 -29.20
CA ILE A 122 2.87 9.03 -29.26
C ILE A 122 4.10 8.46 -29.95
N PRO A 123 5.03 9.28 -30.50
CA PRO A 123 6.28 8.78 -31.05
C PRO A 123 7.04 7.91 -30.04
N GLU A 124 7.52 6.76 -30.49
CA GLU A 124 8.29 5.84 -29.67
C GLU A 124 9.80 6.15 -29.70
N VAL A 125 10.48 5.82 -28.61
CA VAL A 125 11.95 5.91 -28.51
C VAL A 125 12.61 4.60 -28.95
N GLU A 126 13.85 4.65 -29.41
CA GLU A 126 14.58 3.45 -29.88
C GLU A 126 14.75 2.39 -28.79
N HIS A 127 14.89 2.79 -27.54
CA HIS A 127 15.09 1.90 -26.40
C HIS A 127 14.30 2.38 -25.18
N THR A 128 13.58 1.46 -24.54
CA THR A 128 12.86 1.67 -23.28
C THR A 128 13.47 0.85 -22.16
N TYR A 129 13.47 1.40 -20.96
CA TYR A 129 14.02 0.76 -19.76
C TYR A 129 13.05 -0.21 -19.10
N ALA A 130 13.59 -1.17 -18.36
CA ALA A 130 12.83 -2.11 -17.56
C ALA A 130 12.41 -1.47 -16.22
N TYR A 131 11.22 -1.80 -15.72
CA TYR A 131 10.72 -1.24 -14.46
C TYR A 131 9.72 -2.14 -13.73
N LEU A 132 9.56 -1.90 -12.43
CA LEU A 132 8.48 -2.46 -11.62
C LEU A 132 7.24 -1.59 -11.77
N ASP A 133 6.11 -2.23 -12.02
CA ASP A 133 4.84 -1.58 -12.33
C ASP A 133 3.76 -2.04 -11.35
N GLY A 134 3.04 -1.07 -10.80
CA GLY A 134 1.82 -1.28 -10.03
C GLY A 134 0.67 -0.56 -10.73
N ASP A 135 -0.10 0.18 -9.95
CA ASP A 135 -1.09 1.11 -10.50
C ASP A 135 -0.42 2.31 -11.21
N TYR A 136 0.75 2.70 -10.71
CA TYR A 136 1.68 3.63 -11.33
C TYR A 136 3.04 2.94 -11.53
N GLY A 137 3.91 3.54 -12.34
CA GLY A 137 5.31 3.12 -12.42
C GLY A 137 6.01 3.28 -11.05
N ILE A 138 6.64 2.23 -10.52
CA ILE A 138 7.20 2.23 -9.16
C ILE A 138 8.68 2.57 -9.16
N GLN A 139 9.50 1.75 -9.83
CA GLN A 139 10.95 1.94 -9.88
C GLN A 139 11.55 1.29 -11.12
N ASN A 140 12.40 2.02 -11.84
CA ASN A 140 13.09 1.48 -13.02
C ASN A 140 14.51 0.98 -12.72
N GLU A 141 15.10 0.32 -13.71
CA GLU A 141 16.43 -0.26 -13.64
C GLU A 141 17.56 0.76 -13.41
N HIS A 142 17.28 2.07 -13.49
CA HIS A 142 18.22 3.15 -13.24
C HIS A 142 18.04 3.81 -11.86
N GLN A 143 17.23 3.20 -10.99
CA GLN A 143 16.89 3.69 -9.66
C GLN A 143 16.10 5.01 -9.68
N LEU A 144 15.42 5.34 -10.78
CA LEU A 144 14.34 6.32 -10.75
C LEU A 144 13.13 5.65 -10.10
N ALA A 145 12.59 6.23 -9.04
CA ALA A 145 11.39 5.73 -8.37
C ALA A 145 10.34 6.83 -8.17
N MET A 146 9.09 6.40 -8.08
CA MET A 146 7.93 7.26 -7.94
C MET A 146 6.94 6.69 -6.92
N GLY A 147 6.25 7.58 -6.22
CA GLY A 147 5.02 7.33 -5.48
C GLY A 147 3.97 8.38 -5.83
N GLU A 148 2.74 8.19 -5.39
CA GLU A 148 1.60 8.97 -5.86
C GLU A 148 0.61 9.33 -4.72
N SER A 149 -0.08 10.47 -4.89
CA SER A 149 -1.28 10.84 -4.15
C SER A 149 -2.26 11.67 -4.99
N THR A 150 -3.45 11.13 -5.19
CA THR A 150 -4.52 11.76 -5.97
C THR A 150 -5.02 13.01 -5.27
N CYS A 151 -4.97 14.17 -5.93
CA CYS A 151 -5.20 15.47 -5.31
C CYS A 151 -6.48 16.13 -5.81
N GLY A 152 -7.16 16.82 -4.89
CA GLY A 152 -8.27 17.68 -5.30
C GLY A 152 -7.76 18.94 -6.03
N ALA A 153 -8.37 19.27 -7.17
CA ALA A 153 -8.01 20.41 -8.00
C ALA A 153 -9.25 21.15 -8.55
N LEU A 154 -9.09 22.40 -8.99
CA LEU A 154 -10.19 23.28 -9.45
C LEU A 154 -10.42 23.26 -10.96
N LEU A 155 -9.52 22.67 -11.73
CA LEU A 155 -9.66 22.48 -13.18
C LEU A 155 -9.62 20.99 -13.50
N HIS A 156 -10.49 20.56 -14.40
CA HIS A 156 -10.59 19.18 -14.86
C HIS A 156 -10.83 19.16 -16.37
N ALA A 157 -10.47 18.05 -17.02
CA ALA A 157 -10.72 17.81 -18.43
C ALA A 157 -11.48 16.51 -18.64
N VAL A 158 -12.09 16.38 -19.82
CA VAL A 158 -12.69 15.12 -20.29
C VAL A 158 -11.68 14.46 -21.24
N PRO A 159 -11.49 13.14 -21.17
CA PRO A 159 -10.56 12.46 -22.05
C PRO A 159 -11.06 12.35 -23.50
N THR A 160 -10.14 12.15 -24.44
CA THR A 160 -10.42 12.07 -25.89
C THR A 160 -11.41 10.96 -26.27
N PHE A 161 -11.34 9.80 -25.62
CA PHE A 161 -12.25 8.68 -25.87
C PHE A 161 -13.69 8.94 -25.38
N ASP A 162 -13.89 10.04 -24.64
CA ASP A 162 -15.17 10.43 -24.08
C ASP A 162 -15.61 11.83 -24.55
N GLY A 163 -15.03 12.29 -25.67
CA GLY A 163 -15.43 13.51 -26.37
C GLY A 163 -14.76 14.80 -25.88
N GLY A 164 -13.76 14.71 -25.01
CA GLY A 164 -12.88 15.85 -24.70
C GLY A 164 -11.59 15.83 -25.54
N ASP A 165 -10.58 16.57 -25.09
CA ASP A 165 -9.34 16.80 -25.84
C ASP A 165 -8.07 16.29 -25.14
N SER A 166 -8.17 15.80 -23.89
CA SER A 166 -7.02 15.28 -23.14
C SER A 166 -6.75 13.79 -23.39
N LEU A 167 -5.49 13.44 -23.72
CA LEU A 167 -5.10 12.06 -24.02
C LEU A 167 -4.46 11.33 -22.84
N LEU A 168 -3.75 12.04 -21.96
CA LEU A 168 -2.89 11.42 -20.95
C LEU A 168 -3.46 11.60 -19.53
N GLU A 169 -3.23 10.58 -18.72
CA GLU A 169 -3.46 10.60 -17.26
C GLU A 169 -2.19 10.13 -16.54
N MET A 170 -2.16 10.27 -15.22
CA MET A 170 -0.91 10.18 -14.45
C MET A 170 -0.28 8.78 -14.41
N SER A 171 -1.10 7.73 -14.38
CA SER A 171 -0.62 6.35 -14.43
C SER A 171 0.17 6.10 -15.71
N GLU A 172 -0.31 6.56 -16.85
CA GLU A 172 0.37 6.40 -18.14
C GLU A 172 1.59 7.31 -18.29
N LEU A 173 1.51 8.55 -17.83
CA LEU A 173 2.65 9.47 -17.78
C LEU A 173 3.80 8.91 -16.94
N SER A 174 3.49 8.31 -15.77
CA SER A 174 4.50 7.69 -14.90
C SER A 174 5.20 6.51 -15.60
N ARG A 175 4.47 5.69 -16.37
CA ARG A 175 5.02 4.57 -17.14
C ARG A 175 5.92 5.06 -18.27
N ILE A 176 5.50 6.08 -19.02
CA ILE A 176 6.33 6.71 -20.06
C ILE A 176 7.63 7.25 -19.45
N ALA A 177 7.58 7.85 -18.27
CA ALA A 177 8.76 8.31 -17.58
C ALA A 177 9.68 7.17 -17.13
N MET A 178 9.13 6.08 -16.59
CA MET A 178 9.92 4.89 -16.23
C MET A 178 10.63 4.27 -17.44
N GLU A 179 9.98 4.26 -18.59
CA GLU A 179 10.51 3.74 -19.85
C GLU A 179 11.63 4.61 -20.43
N ARG A 180 11.61 5.94 -20.21
CA ARG A 180 12.45 6.89 -20.99
C ARG A 180 13.46 7.68 -20.16
N CYS A 181 13.28 7.76 -18.84
CA CYS A 181 14.10 8.60 -17.96
C CYS A 181 14.98 7.80 -16.98
N LYS A 182 16.13 8.39 -16.63
CA LYS A 182 17.05 7.85 -15.61
C LYS A 182 17.10 8.68 -14.33
N THR A 183 16.52 9.88 -14.37
CA THR A 183 16.60 10.86 -13.29
C THR A 183 15.22 11.47 -13.02
N ALA A 184 14.99 11.91 -11.79
CA ALA A 184 13.77 12.56 -11.34
C ALA A 184 13.52 13.84 -12.14
N ARG A 185 14.57 14.62 -12.42
CA ARG A 185 14.49 15.82 -13.26
C ARG A 185 14.03 15.52 -14.69
N CYS A 186 14.54 14.44 -15.30
CA CYS A 186 14.07 14.00 -16.61
C CYS A 186 12.59 13.64 -16.55
N ALA A 187 12.18 12.87 -15.53
CA ALA A 187 10.80 12.44 -15.38
C ALA A 187 9.83 13.61 -15.22
N ASN A 188 10.13 14.57 -14.34
CA ASN A 188 9.33 15.78 -14.17
C ASN A 188 9.11 16.51 -15.50
N GLN A 189 10.20 16.77 -16.23
CA GLN A 189 10.13 17.48 -17.50
C GLN A 189 9.33 16.69 -18.54
N LEU A 190 9.64 15.41 -18.72
CA LEU A 190 9.01 14.57 -19.73
C LEU A 190 7.51 14.43 -19.49
N MET A 191 7.10 14.14 -18.24
CA MET A 191 5.68 14.02 -17.92
C MET A 191 4.95 15.35 -18.13
N GLY A 192 5.55 16.45 -17.70
CA GLY A 192 5.00 17.78 -17.87
C GLY A 192 4.87 18.21 -19.34
N ASP A 193 5.89 17.98 -20.15
CA ASP A 193 5.89 18.31 -21.58
C ASP A 193 4.82 17.52 -22.34
N LEU A 194 4.73 16.21 -22.08
CA LEU A 194 3.72 15.36 -22.69
C LEU A 194 2.31 15.78 -22.29
N ALA A 195 2.09 16.09 -21.02
CA ALA A 195 0.79 16.55 -20.55
C ALA A 195 0.39 17.90 -21.15
N VAL A 196 1.34 18.81 -21.35
CA VAL A 196 1.09 20.09 -22.04
C VAL A 196 0.78 19.89 -23.52
N GLU A 197 1.49 18.98 -24.19
CA GLU A 197 1.33 18.71 -25.63
C GLU A 197 0.07 17.92 -25.97
N TYR A 198 -0.27 16.91 -25.17
CA TYR A 198 -1.34 15.94 -25.46
C TYR A 198 -2.55 16.06 -24.52
N GLY A 199 -2.53 17.02 -23.59
CA GLY A 199 -3.58 17.22 -22.60
C GLY A 199 -3.56 16.22 -21.45
N PHE A 200 -3.99 16.68 -20.27
CA PHE A 200 -4.08 15.88 -19.05
C PHE A 200 -5.53 15.80 -18.56
N TYR A 201 -5.96 14.64 -18.06
CA TYR A 201 -7.20 14.47 -17.30
C TYR A 201 -6.91 13.73 -15.98
N GLY A 202 -7.67 14.06 -14.93
CA GLY A 202 -7.55 13.44 -13.60
C GLY A 202 -8.16 12.04 -13.54
N ALA A 203 -7.99 11.35 -12.41
CA ALA A 203 -8.41 9.96 -12.22
C ALA A 203 -9.92 9.76 -12.46
N VAL A 204 -10.74 10.73 -12.03
CA VAL A 204 -12.18 10.79 -12.34
C VAL A 204 -12.55 12.07 -13.06
N TRP A 205 -13.20 11.92 -14.23
CA TRP A 205 -13.64 13.03 -15.08
C TRP A 205 -15.17 13.14 -15.24
N LYS A 206 -15.92 12.19 -14.67
CA LYS A 206 -17.39 12.12 -14.70
C LYS A 206 -17.95 11.81 -13.33
N GLY A 207 -19.07 12.45 -13.00
CA GLY A 207 -19.73 12.29 -11.70
C GLY A 207 -20.25 13.63 -11.20
N ASP A 208 -20.53 13.72 -9.91
CA ASP A 208 -20.79 15.01 -9.28
C ASP A 208 -19.50 15.78 -8.97
N ASP A 209 -19.64 17.10 -8.78
CA ASP A 209 -18.54 18.03 -8.56
C ASP A 209 -17.57 17.56 -7.45
N MET A 210 -18.09 17.02 -6.34
CA MET A 210 -17.22 16.58 -5.23
C MET A 210 -16.30 15.42 -5.63
N THR A 211 -16.78 14.51 -6.48
CA THR A 211 -15.98 13.39 -6.98
C THR A 211 -14.98 13.86 -8.03
N VAL A 212 -15.44 14.61 -9.03
CA VAL A 212 -14.58 15.07 -10.14
C VAL A 212 -13.48 16.01 -9.63
N TYR A 213 -13.83 17.08 -8.92
CA TYR A 213 -12.82 18.00 -8.38
C TYR A 213 -12.01 17.39 -7.24
N GLY A 214 -12.51 16.34 -6.59
CA GLY A 214 -11.79 15.58 -5.57
C GLY A 214 -10.57 14.84 -6.09
N GLU A 215 -10.54 14.55 -7.41
CA GLU A 215 -9.51 13.75 -8.10
C GLU A 215 -9.05 14.35 -9.43
N ALA A 216 -9.31 15.64 -9.65
CA ALA A 216 -8.96 16.31 -10.91
C ALA A 216 -7.46 16.59 -11.07
N GLY A 217 -6.67 16.46 -9.99
CA GLY A 217 -5.24 16.71 -9.98
C GLY A 217 -4.45 15.56 -9.36
N GLU A 218 -3.14 15.59 -9.56
CA GLU A 218 -2.25 14.49 -9.17
C GLU A 218 -0.96 15.01 -8.54
N ALA A 219 -0.43 14.27 -7.57
CA ALA A 219 0.86 14.55 -6.95
C ALA A 219 1.77 13.33 -6.97
N MET A 220 3.00 13.50 -7.47
CA MET A 220 4.01 12.45 -7.55
C MET A 220 5.21 12.79 -6.67
N THR A 221 5.64 11.81 -5.88
CA THR A 221 6.90 11.84 -5.14
C THR A 221 7.98 11.10 -5.93
N ILE A 222 8.88 11.85 -6.57
CA ILE A 222 9.84 11.31 -7.54
C ILE A 222 11.25 11.43 -6.98
N ASN A 223 12.00 10.34 -6.95
CA ASN A 223 13.39 10.36 -6.55
C ASN A 223 14.28 9.57 -7.51
N ASP A 224 15.57 9.90 -7.47
CA ASP A 224 16.62 9.09 -8.06
C ASP A 224 17.79 9.00 -7.08
N LYS A 225 18.96 8.54 -7.56
CA LYS A 225 20.20 8.44 -6.78
C LYS A 225 20.64 9.75 -6.09
N THR A 226 20.19 10.90 -6.59
CA THR A 226 20.77 12.23 -6.32
C THR A 226 19.77 13.32 -6.01
N GLU A 227 18.54 13.26 -6.53
CA GLU A 227 17.53 14.29 -6.33
C GLU A 227 16.20 13.68 -5.89
N SER A 228 15.39 14.48 -5.20
CA SER A 228 14.04 14.15 -4.76
C SER A 228 13.13 15.33 -5.05
N TRP A 229 12.00 15.10 -5.71
CA TRP A 229 11.09 16.10 -6.25
C TRP A 229 9.64 15.75 -5.94
N MET A 230 8.86 16.74 -5.52
CA MET A 230 7.39 16.67 -5.52
C MET A 230 6.90 17.29 -6.82
N PHE A 231 6.03 16.61 -7.57
CA PHE A 231 5.45 17.07 -8.83
C PHE A 231 3.92 17.15 -8.68
N HIS A 232 3.32 18.28 -9.01
CA HIS A 232 1.87 18.48 -9.03
C HIS A 232 1.40 18.80 -10.44
N ILE A 233 0.25 18.24 -10.82
CA ILE A 233 -0.35 18.45 -12.13
C ILE A 233 -1.88 18.51 -12.05
N LEU A 234 -2.47 19.30 -12.94
CA LEU A 234 -3.89 19.30 -13.25
C LEU A 234 -4.11 19.71 -14.72
N SER A 235 -5.33 19.58 -15.21
CA SER A 235 -5.72 20.06 -16.54
C SER A 235 -5.64 21.59 -16.64
N ASP A 236 -5.44 22.12 -17.85
CA ASP A 236 -5.61 23.56 -18.07
C ASP A 236 -7.09 23.98 -18.23
N ASP A 237 -7.34 25.28 -18.38
CA ASP A 237 -8.69 25.86 -18.54
C ASP A 237 -9.37 25.48 -19.87
N THR A 238 -8.61 24.99 -20.85
CA THR A 238 -9.14 24.58 -22.16
C THR A 238 -9.53 23.11 -22.20
N GLY A 239 -8.98 22.28 -21.32
CA GLY A 239 -9.17 20.84 -21.31
C GLY A 239 -8.39 20.10 -22.41
N ALA A 240 -7.42 20.78 -23.03
CA ALA A 240 -6.57 20.26 -24.11
C ALA A 240 -5.08 20.34 -23.77
N SER A 241 -4.72 20.90 -22.61
CA SER A 241 -3.34 20.99 -22.12
C SER A 241 -3.30 20.67 -20.62
N ALA A 242 -2.19 21.02 -19.96
CA ALA A 242 -1.99 20.82 -18.54
C ALA A 242 -1.31 22.03 -17.90
N VAL A 243 -1.44 22.12 -16.58
CA VAL A 243 -0.66 22.99 -15.72
C VAL A 243 0.09 22.09 -14.74
N TRP A 244 1.40 22.28 -14.60
CA TRP A 244 2.19 21.48 -13.66
C TRP A 244 3.31 22.29 -13.01
N VAL A 245 3.71 21.88 -11.81
CA VAL A 245 4.87 22.41 -11.10
C VAL A 245 5.57 21.29 -10.35
N ALA A 246 6.89 21.37 -10.22
CA ALA A 246 7.67 20.50 -9.37
C ALA A 246 8.60 21.30 -8.47
N GLN A 247 8.74 20.86 -7.23
CA GLN A 247 9.64 21.46 -6.24
C GLN A 247 10.61 20.41 -5.68
N ARG A 248 11.90 20.74 -5.67
CA ARG A 248 12.96 19.88 -5.12
C ARG A 248 12.86 19.84 -3.60
N VAL A 249 12.95 18.64 -3.02
CA VAL A 249 13.14 18.46 -1.58
C VAL A 249 14.63 18.67 -1.26
N PRO A 250 14.97 19.60 -0.33
CA PRO A 250 16.36 19.81 0.07
C PRO A 250 17.01 18.54 0.64
N GLU A 251 18.32 18.41 0.49
CA GLU A 251 19.07 17.34 1.17
C GLU A 251 18.91 17.45 2.70
N GLY A 252 18.71 16.31 3.37
CA GLY A 252 18.43 16.27 4.81
C GLY A 252 16.96 16.48 5.17
N HIS A 253 16.08 16.70 4.18
CA HIS A 253 14.65 16.89 4.42
C HIS A 253 13.77 15.70 4.01
N ILE A 254 12.58 15.66 4.61
CA ILE A 254 11.43 14.82 4.27
C ILE A 254 10.23 15.72 3.87
N ALA A 255 9.47 15.27 2.87
CA ALA A 255 8.21 15.88 2.44
C ALA A 255 7.10 14.80 2.42
N ALA A 256 5.84 15.22 2.44
CA ALA A 256 4.69 14.33 2.33
C ALA A 256 3.53 15.02 1.60
N VAL A 257 2.72 14.20 0.93
CA VAL A 257 1.49 14.63 0.27
C VAL A 257 0.37 13.63 0.55
N ALA A 258 -0.85 14.13 0.73
CA ALA A 258 -1.99 13.36 1.20
C ALA A 258 -3.32 13.90 0.67
N ASN A 259 -3.53 13.81 -0.65
CA ASN A 259 -4.74 14.21 -1.37
C ASN A 259 -5.06 15.71 -1.42
N GLY A 260 -4.02 16.53 -1.29
CA GLY A 260 -4.08 17.96 -1.53
C GLY A 260 -2.69 18.49 -1.88
N PHE A 261 -2.63 19.44 -2.81
CA PHE A 261 -1.37 20.05 -3.21
C PHE A 261 -0.68 20.74 -2.03
N VAL A 262 0.64 20.56 -1.93
CA VAL A 262 1.49 21.11 -0.86
C VAL A 262 2.54 22.12 -1.33
N ILE A 263 2.72 22.31 -2.65
CA ILE A 263 3.63 23.29 -3.23
C ILE A 263 2.90 24.63 -3.18
N LYS A 264 3.48 25.61 -2.51
CA LYS A 264 2.87 26.92 -2.26
C LYS A 264 3.46 27.94 -3.22
N GLU A 265 4.34 28.81 -2.72
CA GLU A 265 5.04 29.80 -3.52
C GLU A 265 6.02 29.13 -4.49
N ILE A 266 6.06 29.64 -5.71
CA ILE A 266 6.87 29.10 -6.80
C ILE A 266 7.79 30.19 -7.38
N ASP A 267 9.03 29.81 -7.70
CA ASP A 267 9.98 30.66 -8.41
C ASP A 267 10.58 29.87 -9.58
N LEU A 268 10.02 30.04 -10.78
CA LEU A 268 10.47 29.31 -11.97
C LEU A 268 11.82 29.82 -12.52
N ASP A 269 12.31 30.96 -12.05
CA ASP A 269 13.67 31.42 -12.37
C ASP A 269 14.71 30.62 -11.56
N ASP A 270 14.33 30.10 -10.38
CA ASP A 270 15.10 29.12 -9.61
C ASP A 270 14.96 27.70 -10.17
N THR A 271 15.59 27.49 -11.33
CA THR A 271 15.62 26.19 -12.02
C THR A 271 16.34 25.08 -11.24
N GLU A 272 17.04 25.40 -10.16
CA GLU A 272 17.66 24.40 -9.28
C GLU A 272 16.60 23.71 -8.42
N ASN A 273 15.64 24.48 -7.89
CA ASN A 273 14.63 24.01 -6.95
C ASN A 273 13.22 23.92 -7.52
N PHE A 274 12.95 24.54 -8.67
CA PHE A 274 11.64 24.53 -9.31
C PHE A 274 11.70 24.16 -10.79
N MET A 275 10.63 23.50 -11.23
CA MET A 275 10.31 23.25 -12.63
C MET A 275 8.80 23.44 -12.79
N GLY A 276 8.31 23.80 -13.97
CA GLY A 276 6.88 23.94 -14.17
C GLY A 276 6.52 24.36 -15.59
N SER A 277 5.24 24.28 -15.91
CA SER A 277 4.74 24.74 -17.20
C SER A 277 4.82 26.26 -17.32
N SER A 278 5.14 26.76 -18.52
CA SER A 278 5.24 28.19 -18.76
C SER A 278 3.89 28.91 -18.74
N ASN A 279 2.79 28.16 -18.84
CA ASN A 279 1.42 28.66 -18.87
C ASN A 279 0.76 28.81 -17.48
N ILE A 280 1.43 28.48 -16.37
CA ILE A 280 0.85 28.48 -15.00
C ILE A 280 0.07 29.76 -14.69
N TYR A 281 0.71 30.92 -14.81
CA TYR A 281 0.10 32.19 -14.46
C TYR A 281 -1.00 32.60 -15.45
N ASP A 282 -0.77 32.36 -16.74
CA ASP A 282 -1.74 32.70 -17.79
C ASP A 282 -3.03 31.88 -17.64
N VAL A 283 -2.93 30.58 -17.34
CA VAL A 283 -4.08 29.71 -17.08
C VAL A 283 -4.81 30.17 -15.82
N ALA A 284 -4.09 30.48 -14.73
CA ALA A 284 -4.70 30.97 -13.50
C ALA A 284 -5.50 32.26 -13.72
N GLU A 285 -4.97 33.21 -14.50
CA GLU A 285 -5.69 34.46 -14.85
C GLU A 285 -6.90 34.19 -15.75
N ARG A 286 -6.76 33.37 -16.81
CA ARG A 286 -7.87 33.05 -17.73
C ARG A 286 -9.01 32.29 -17.05
N ALA A 287 -8.68 31.38 -16.15
CA ALA A 287 -9.65 30.64 -15.33
C ALA A 287 -10.30 31.52 -14.24
N GLY A 288 -9.80 32.74 -14.01
CA GLY A 288 -10.29 33.63 -12.95
C GLY A 288 -9.93 33.18 -11.54
N LEU A 289 -8.90 32.34 -11.40
CA LEU A 289 -8.43 31.78 -10.12
C LEU A 289 -7.41 32.69 -9.42
N TRP A 290 -6.76 33.60 -10.16
CA TRP A 290 -5.75 34.52 -9.63
C TRP A 290 -5.69 35.82 -10.45
N THR A 291 -5.34 36.94 -9.81
CA THR A 291 -5.10 38.21 -10.49
C THR A 291 -3.64 38.64 -10.38
N LYS A 292 -3.06 39.14 -11.49
CA LYS A 292 -1.69 39.62 -11.52
C LYS A 292 -1.33 40.59 -10.39
N GLY A 293 -0.30 40.24 -9.64
CA GLY A 293 0.22 41.04 -8.53
C GLY A 293 -0.34 40.64 -7.16
N GLU A 294 -1.29 39.71 -7.10
CA GLU A 294 -1.66 39.04 -5.86
C GLU A 294 -0.62 37.98 -5.48
N HIS A 295 -0.64 37.54 -4.22
CA HIS A 295 0.17 36.41 -3.77
C HIS A 295 -0.25 35.15 -4.55
N PHE A 296 0.74 34.38 -4.99
CA PHE A 296 0.52 33.16 -5.76
C PHE A 296 1.02 31.95 -4.95
N SER A 297 0.09 31.07 -4.61
CA SER A 297 0.37 29.76 -4.01
C SER A 297 -0.29 28.70 -4.87
N PHE A 298 0.48 27.80 -5.48
CA PHE A 298 -0.06 26.80 -6.40
C PHE A 298 -1.15 25.95 -5.74
N ALA A 299 -0.91 25.51 -4.50
CA ALA A 299 -1.88 24.78 -3.70
C ALA A 299 -3.20 25.54 -3.48
N GLU A 300 -3.15 26.85 -3.26
CA GLU A 300 -4.37 27.66 -3.00
C GLU A 300 -5.08 28.07 -4.29
N VAL A 301 -4.32 28.35 -5.36
CA VAL A 301 -4.84 28.82 -6.65
C VAL A 301 -5.49 27.68 -7.42
N PHE A 302 -4.89 26.49 -7.40
CA PHE A 302 -5.34 25.36 -8.21
C PHE A 302 -5.92 24.20 -7.40
N GLY A 303 -5.64 24.10 -6.10
CA GLY A 303 -6.12 23.01 -5.25
C GLY A 303 -7.58 23.18 -4.84
N MET A 304 -8.27 22.07 -4.57
CA MET A 304 -9.64 22.07 -4.07
C MET A 304 -9.67 22.49 -2.59
N ASN A 305 -10.50 23.49 -2.25
CA ASN A 305 -10.74 23.85 -0.86
C ASN A 305 -11.63 22.80 -0.18
N ARG A 306 -11.04 21.96 0.67
CA ARG A 306 -11.74 20.87 1.38
C ARG A 306 -12.48 21.30 2.66
N GLY A 307 -12.48 22.59 3.03
CA GLY A 307 -13.29 23.09 4.15
C GLY A 307 -13.10 22.31 5.47
N HIS A 308 -14.19 21.75 6.02
CA HIS A 308 -14.13 20.94 7.26
C HIS A 308 -13.44 19.58 7.07
N LEU A 309 -13.25 19.13 5.84
CA LEU A 309 -12.50 17.91 5.50
C LEU A 309 -11.00 18.18 5.36
N SER A 310 -10.49 19.38 5.62
CA SER A 310 -9.04 19.65 5.55
C SER A 310 -8.19 18.74 6.45
N THR A 311 -8.75 18.25 7.58
CA THR A 311 -8.05 17.30 8.47
C THR A 311 -7.84 15.92 7.82
N TYR A 312 -8.66 15.57 6.83
CA TYR A 312 -8.47 14.36 5.99
C TYR A 312 -7.11 14.38 5.28
N VAL A 313 -6.64 15.58 4.91
CA VAL A 313 -5.38 15.83 4.19
C VAL A 313 -4.28 16.19 5.18
N ASN A 314 -4.43 17.35 5.84
CA ASN A 314 -3.34 18.03 6.55
C ASN A 314 -2.87 17.24 7.78
N ARG A 315 -3.73 16.42 8.41
CA ARG A 315 -3.33 15.66 9.59
C ARG A 315 -2.35 14.53 9.25
N ARG A 316 -2.46 13.91 8.07
CA ARG A 316 -1.49 12.89 7.61
C ARG A 316 -0.13 13.52 7.33
N VAL A 317 -0.10 14.67 6.66
CA VAL A 317 1.13 15.44 6.41
C VAL A 317 1.79 15.84 7.74
N TRP A 318 1.03 16.41 8.67
CA TRP A 318 1.51 16.73 10.01
C TRP A 318 2.14 15.52 10.69
N ARG A 319 1.47 14.37 10.63
CA ARG A 319 1.92 13.18 11.33
C ARG A 319 3.25 12.65 10.80
N VAL A 320 3.48 12.72 9.50
CA VAL A 320 4.79 12.38 8.91
C VAL A 320 5.87 13.32 9.46
N PHE A 321 5.61 14.63 9.52
CA PHE A 321 6.56 15.60 10.06
C PHE A 321 6.79 15.43 11.58
N ASP A 322 5.74 15.13 12.35
CA ASP A 322 5.81 14.89 13.78
C ASP A 322 6.63 13.63 14.12
N LEU A 323 6.54 12.58 13.31
CA LEU A 323 7.34 11.36 13.46
C LEU A 323 8.81 11.56 13.05
N ALA A 324 9.07 12.34 12.01
CA ALA A 324 10.42 12.55 11.48
C ALA A 324 11.21 13.67 12.18
N ALA A 325 10.51 14.69 12.66
CA ALA A 325 11.07 15.87 13.30
C ALA A 325 10.20 16.38 14.47
N PRO A 326 10.01 15.56 15.53
CA PRO A 326 9.25 15.96 16.71
C PRO A 326 9.82 17.20 17.40
N SER A 327 11.11 17.53 17.20
CA SER A 327 11.72 18.75 17.72
C SER A 327 11.05 20.04 17.24
N LEU A 328 10.43 20.03 16.05
CA LEU A 328 9.75 21.18 15.46
C LEU A 328 8.41 21.51 16.14
N LYS A 329 7.76 20.53 16.74
CA LYS A 329 6.47 20.68 17.44
C LYS A 329 5.41 21.38 16.58
N LEU A 330 5.32 21.01 15.30
CA LEU A 330 4.30 21.53 14.40
C LEU A 330 2.90 21.24 14.96
N PRO A 331 1.95 22.18 14.84
CA PRO A 331 0.63 22.01 15.42
C PRO A 331 -0.18 20.98 14.63
N ALA A 332 -0.83 20.03 15.33
CA ALA A 332 -1.68 19.02 14.69
C ALA A 332 -3.02 19.57 14.15
N LYS A 333 -3.33 20.84 14.44
CA LYS A 333 -4.53 21.56 14.02
C LYS A 333 -4.06 22.81 13.29
N THR A 334 -4.42 22.92 12.01
CA THR A 334 -4.00 24.00 11.10
C THR A 334 -5.19 24.50 10.27
N ASP A 335 -4.97 25.56 9.48
CA ASP A 335 -5.95 26.05 8.51
C ASP A 335 -6.14 25.09 7.32
N VAL A 336 -7.11 25.40 6.45
CA VAL A 336 -7.46 24.52 5.32
C VAL A 336 -6.31 24.30 4.34
N TRP A 337 -5.34 25.22 4.28
CA TRP A 337 -4.20 25.20 3.37
C TRP A 337 -2.88 24.85 4.05
N ALA A 338 -2.94 24.45 5.34
CA ALA A 338 -1.77 24.15 6.15
C ALA A 338 -0.68 25.24 6.08
N ARG A 339 -1.05 26.54 6.14
CA ARG A 339 -0.09 27.63 5.89
C ARG A 339 1.11 27.65 6.83
N ASP A 340 0.95 27.13 8.03
CA ASP A 340 2.00 26.98 9.05
C ASP A 340 2.94 25.79 8.83
N TYR A 341 2.62 24.86 7.92
CA TYR A 341 3.50 23.75 7.56
C TYR A 341 4.45 24.17 6.45
N PRO A 342 5.77 23.95 6.60
CA PRO A 342 6.70 24.10 5.48
C PRO A 342 6.47 23.01 4.43
N PHE A 343 6.92 23.24 3.19
CA PHE A 343 6.89 22.23 2.12
C PHE A 343 7.59 20.92 2.52
N SER A 344 8.70 21.02 3.24
CA SER A 344 9.47 19.90 3.78
C SER A 344 10.12 20.28 5.11
N VAL A 345 10.51 19.29 5.90
CA VAL A 345 11.18 19.50 7.20
C VAL A 345 12.53 18.75 7.24
N PRO A 346 13.57 19.30 7.89
CA PRO A 346 14.77 18.52 8.19
C PRO A 346 14.41 17.40 9.15
N VAL A 347 15.02 16.23 9.01
CA VAL A 347 14.80 15.10 9.94
C VAL A 347 15.63 15.27 11.22
N ASP A 348 15.10 14.87 12.38
CA ASP A 348 15.85 14.91 13.65
C ASP A 348 16.95 13.84 13.70
N LYS A 349 16.74 12.74 12.98
CA LYS A 349 17.68 11.60 12.84
C LYS A 349 17.55 11.03 11.42
N GLY A 350 18.65 10.48 10.90
CA GLY A 350 18.62 9.77 9.62
C GLY A 350 17.59 8.63 9.64
N LEU A 351 16.73 8.57 8.63
CA LEU A 351 15.61 7.63 8.55
C LEU A 351 16.02 6.32 7.89
N THR A 352 15.70 5.19 8.53
CA THR A 352 15.83 3.86 7.93
C THR A 352 14.58 3.51 7.11
N VAL A 353 14.67 2.45 6.29
CA VAL A 353 13.48 1.86 5.64
C VAL A 353 12.42 1.48 6.68
N ALA A 354 12.83 0.93 7.82
CA ALA A 354 11.93 0.54 8.90
C ALA A 354 11.19 1.75 9.51
N ASP A 355 11.87 2.90 9.69
CA ASP A 355 11.22 4.12 10.17
C ASP A 355 10.14 4.59 9.17
N VAL A 356 10.44 4.59 7.87
CA VAL A 356 9.49 5.02 6.82
C VAL A 356 8.34 4.01 6.65
N ALA A 357 8.60 2.71 6.73
CA ALA A 357 7.56 1.69 6.76
C ALA A 357 6.66 1.83 8.01
N ALA A 358 7.23 2.19 9.16
CA ALA A 358 6.46 2.49 10.36
C ALA A 358 5.57 3.73 10.20
N MET A 359 6.00 4.77 9.47
CA MET A 359 5.14 5.91 9.13
C MET A 359 3.93 5.49 8.29
N GLN A 360 4.12 4.58 7.33
CA GLN A 360 3.00 4.05 6.53
C GLN A 360 2.03 3.19 7.34
N ARG A 361 2.51 2.58 8.43
CA ARG A 361 1.72 1.78 9.39
C ARG A 361 0.92 2.64 10.37
N ASP A 362 1.16 3.95 10.42
CA ASP A 362 0.63 4.82 11.46
C ASP A 362 -0.87 5.09 11.30
N TYR A 363 -1.55 5.02 12.43
CA TYR A 363 -2.95 5.39 12.62
C TYR A 363 -3.12 6.37 13.79
N TYR A 364 -2.14 7.29 13.90
CA TYR A 364 -1.99 8.36 14.89
C TYR A 364 -1.62 7.91 16.31
N GLU A 365 -0.87 6.82 16.42
CA GLU A 365 -0.54 6.18 17.70
C GLU A 365 0.13 7.15 18.69
N GLY A 366 -0.36 7.16 19.93
CA GLY A 366 0.20 8.01 20.99
C GLY A 366 -0.20 9.50 20.93
N THR A 367 -1.17 9.86 20.08
CA THR A 367 -1.71 11.23 19.97
C THR A 367 -3.18 11.29 20.40
N GLU A 368 -3.78 12.49 20.48
CA GLU A 368 -5.23 12.64 20.70
C GLU A 368 -6.09 12.08 19.55
N PHE A 369 -5.48 11.79 18.39
CA PHE A 369 -6.16 11.29 17.18
C PHE A 369 -6.02 9.78 16.99
N ASP A 370 -5.37 9.07 17.93
CA ASP A 370 -5.16 7.62 17.86
C ASP A 370 -6.50 6.88 17.69
N THR A 371 -6.71 6.34 16.49
CA THR A 371 -7.98 5.69 16.13
C THR A 371 -8.18 4.37 16.87
N SER A 372 -7.13 3.76 17.42
CA SER A 372 -7.25 2.55 18.24
C SER A 372 -7.77 2.83 19.66
N LYS A 373 -7.77 4.09 20.09
CA LYS A 373 -8.19 4.52 21.44
C LYS A 373 -9.56 5.21 21.48
N GLN A 374 -10.24 5.28 20.35
CA GLN A 374 -11.53 5.94 20.23
C GLN A 374 -12.70 4.95 20.37
N PRO A 375 -13.86 5.40 20.88
CA PRO A 375 -15.11 4.63 20.90
C PRO A 375 -15.45 3.93 19.58
N ALA A 376 -15.20 4.60 18.45
CA ALA A 376 -15.48 4.08 17.11
C ALA A 376 -14.68 2.82 16.76
N GLY A 377 -13.57 2.54 17.45
CA GLY A 377 -12.79 1.30 17.29
C GLY A 377 -13.37 0.10 18.07
N GLY A 378 -14.50 0.28 18.76
CA GLY A 378 -15.12 -0.77 19.56
C GLY A 378 -14.28 -1.15 20.79
N PRO A 379 -14.64 -2.25 21.48
CA PRO A 379 -14.05 -2.61 22.77
C PRO A 379 -12.56 -2.97 22.68
N TYR A 380 -12.06 -3.36 21.51
CA TYR A 380 -10.67 -3.80 21.33
C TYR A 380 -9.86 -2.87 20.42
N GLY A 381 -10.40 -1.71 20.06
CA GLY A 381 -9.65 -0.63 19.44
C GLY A 381 -9.22 -0.88 18.00
N ASN A 382 -10.09 -1.45 17.16
CA ASN A 382 -9.82 -1.55 15.73
C ASN A 382 -9.61 -0.14 15.13
N PRO A 383 -8.46 0.16 14.51
CA PRO A 383 -8.19 1.49 13.95
C PRO A 383 -8.96 1.75 12.64
N ALA A 384 -9.44 0.71 11.95
CA ALA A 384 -10.14 0.86 10.68
C ALA A 384 -11.46 1.64 10.85
N ARG A 385 -11.73 2.55 9.90
CA ARG A 385 -12.98 3.31 9.77
C ARG A 385 -13.49 3.08 8.37
N VAL A 386 -14.50 2.21 8.23
CA VAL A 386 -15.08 1.90 6.92
C VAL A 386 -15.72 3.13 6.30
N ASP A 387 -15.79 3.12 4.98
CA ASP A 387 -16.22 4.28 4.21
C ASP A 387 -17.67 4.63 4.42
N GLN A 388 -17.96 5.91 4.17
CA GLN A 388 -19.28 6.47 4.27
C GLN A 388 -20.18 5.85 3.19
N SER A 389 -21.29 5.26 3.61
CA SER A 389 -22.35 4.79 2.72
C SER A 389 -23.71 5.15 3.32
N PRO A 390 -24.67 5.66 2.53
CA PRO A 390 -25.98 6.03 3.05
C PRO A 390 -26.71 4.78 3.53
N VAL A 391 -27.07 4.75 4.81
CA VAL A 391 -27.89 3.70 5.43
C VAL A 391 -29.10 4.33 6.12
N ASP A 392 -30.14 3.53 6.36
CA ASP A 392 -31.32 3.94 7.14
C ASP A 392 -32.02 5.24 6.68
N GLY A 393 -31.98 5.50 5.38
CA GLY A 393 -32.62 6.68 4.77
C GLY A 393 -31.80 7.96 4.88
N MET A 394 -30.53 7.90 5.31
CA MET A 394 -29.63 9.04 5.26
C MET A 394 -29.45 9.55 3.83
N THR A 395 -29.55 10.85 3.66
CA THR A 395 -29.21 11.56 2.43
C THR A 395 -27.69 11.69 2.27
N LYS A 396 -27.23 11.94 1.04
CA LYS A 396 -25.81 12.24 0.77
C LYS A 396 -25.36 13.49 1.55
N ASP A 397 -26.24 14.49 1.65
CA ASP A 397 -25.94 15.73 2.38
C ASP A 397 -25.73 15.48 3.88
N GLU A 398 -26.56 14.66 4.52
CA GLU A 398 -26.36 14.26 5.92
C GLU A 398 -25.05 13.47 6.13
N LEU A 399 -24.69 12.63 5.15
CA LEU A 399 -23.50 11.80 5.22
C LEU A 399 -22.21 12.64 5.22
N VAL A 400 -22.14 13.67 4.36
CA VAL A 400 -20.95 14.52 4.20
C VAL A 400 -20.74 15.54 5.34
N GLU A 401 -21.74 15.72 6.23
CA GLU A 401 -21.57 16.48 7.48
C GLU A 401 -20.66 15.73 8.48
N GLY A 402 -20.71 14.39 8.46
CA GLY A 402 -19.91 13.52 9.31
C GLY A 402 -18.49 13.33 8.79
N ARG A 403 -17.55 12.95 9.67
CA ARG A 403 -16.22 12.46 9.27
C ARG A 403 -15.55 11.63 10.36
N PHE A 404 -14.72 10.68 9.94
CA PHE A 404 -13.70 10.06 10.77
C PHE A 404 -12.33 10.64 10.44
N GLU A 405 -11.39 10.52 11.37
CA GLU A 405 -9.99 10.79 11.07
C GLU A 405 -9.48 9.77 10.05
N ARG A 406 -8.88 10.26 8.96
CA ARG A 406 -8.26 9.41 7.95
C ARG A 406 -6.84 9.07 8.36
N THR A 407 -6.56 7.80 8.58
CA THR A 407 -5.23 7.28 8.91
C THR A 407 -4.36 7.10 7.65
N ILE A 408 -3.05 6.97 7.82
CA ILE A 408 -2.14 6.59 6.71
C ILE A 408 -2.34 5.12 6.39
N SER A 409 -2.30 4.25 7.41
CA SER A 409 -2.66 2.85 7.24
C SER A 409 -4.19 2.67 7.26
N LEU A 410 -4.77 2.29 6.13
CA LEU A 410 -6.22 2.19 5.95
C LEU A 410 -6.65 0.79 5.47
N PHE A 411 -7.89 0.40 5.76
CA PHE A 411 -8.42 -0.93 5.41
C PHE A 411 -8.56 -1.18 3.90
N ARG A 412 -8.68 -0.13 3.08
CA ARG A 412 -8.77 -0.22 1.61
C ARG A 412 -7.43 -0.10 0.89
N THR A 413 -6.30 -0.08 1.61
CA THR A 413 -4.99 -0.10 0.96
C THR A 413 -4.80 -1.43 0.22
N SER A 414 -4.71 -1.36 -1.10
CA SER A 414 -4.46 -2.52 -1.96
C SER A 414 -3.01 -2.99 -1.83
N TYR A 415 -2.06 -2.05 -1.87
CA TYR A 415 -0.66 -2.30 -1.58
C TYR A 415 0.01 -1.01 -1.10
N SER A 416 1.19 -1.16 -0.53
CA SER A 416 2.07 -0.06 -0.17
C SER A 416 3.53 -0.40 -0.44
N PHE A 417 4.40 0.60 -0.60
CA PHE A 417 5.83 0.33 -0.76
C PHE A 417 6.73 1.42 -0.18
N VAL A 418 8.00 1.05 0.04
CA VAL A 418 9.12 1.97 0.25
C VAL A 418 10.19 1.61 -0.78
N THR A 419 10.56 2.54 -1.65
CA THR A 419 11.69 2.34 -2.57
C THR A 419 12.99 2.84 -1.95
N GLN A 420 14.11 2.32 -2.41
CA GLN A 420 15.45 2.83 -2.15
C GLN A 420 16.15 3.12 -3.47
N SER A 421 16.72 4.32 -3.59
CA SER A 421 17.61 4.70 -4.68
C SER A 421 18.98 5.05 -4.10
N ARG A 422 19.94 4.16 -4.29
CA ARG A 422 21.22 4.09 -3.58
C ARG A 422 22.38 4.44 -4.50
N SER A 423 22.82 5.69 -4.44
CA SER A 423 23.97 6.20 -5.21
C SER A 423 25.29 5.48 -4.93
N THR A 424 25.44 4.86 -3.76
CA THR A 424 26.63 4.10 -3.34
C THR A 424 26.66 2.67 -3.89
N LYS A 425 25.58 2.21 -4.53
CA LYS A 425 25.41 0.86 -5.04
C LYS A 425 25.17 0.90 -6.56
N PRO A 426 25.71 -0.06 -7.34
CA PRO A 426 25.42 -0.16 -8.76
C PRO A 426 23.94 -0.50 -8.98
N ASP A 427 23.39 -0.08 -10.12
CA ASP A 427 21.95 -0.16 -10.43
C ASP A 427 21.32 -1.54 -10.20
N ILE A 428 22.04 -2.63 -10.49
CA ILE A 428 21.56 -4.03 -10.34
C ILE A 428 21.12 -4.39 -8.92
N VAL A 429 21.77 -3.81 -7.91
CA VAL A 429 21.39 -3.97 -6.50
C VAL A 429 20.86 -2.67 -5.93
N GLY A 430 21.20 -1.50 -6.46
CA GLY A 430 20.85 -0.20 -5.88
C GLY A 430 19.35 0.11 -5.89
N ALA A 431 18.63 -0.29 -6.95
CA ALA A 431 17.18 -0.15 -7.04
C ALA A 431 16.46 -1.29 -6.30
N LEU A 432 16.00 -1.01 -5.07
CA LEU A 432 15.25 -1.96 -4.26
C LEU A 432 13.90 -1.38 -3.83
N THR A 433 12.84 -2.15 -4.03
CA THR A 433 11.49 -1.84 -3.56
C THR A 433 11.09 -2.81 -2.46
N TRP A 434 10.72 -2.28 -1.30
CA TRP A 434 10.10 -3.02 -0.22
C TRP A 434 8.59 -2.94 -0.42
N PHE A 435 7.94 -4.05 -0.79
CA PHE A 435 6.55 -4.08 -1.26
C PHE A 435 5.64 -4.85 -0.29
N GLY A 436 4.60 -4.19 0.22
CA GLY A 436 3.58 -4.77 1.11
C GLY A 436 2.23 -4.83 0.41
N GLN A 437 1.55 -5.97 0.46
CA GLN A 437 0.19 -6.10 -0.06
C GLN A 437 -0.81 -6.11 1.09
N PHE A 438 -1.98 -5.48 0.91
CA PHE A 438 -2.95 -5.19 1.97
C PHE A 438 -2.50 -4.04 2.90
N THR A 439 -3.29 -3.74 3.93
CA THR A 439 -3.07 -2.59 4.82
C THR A 439 -1.68 -2.61 5.49
N PRO A 440 -0.95 -1.46 5.53
CA PRO A 440 0.41 -1.40 6.03
C PRO A 440 0.60 -2.01 7.44
N HIS A 441 -0.33 -1.76 8.37
CA HIS A 441 -0.23 -2.27 9.74
C HIS A 441 -0.36 -3.79 9.86
N ALA A 442 -0.86 -4.49 8.83
CA ALA A 442 -1.03 -5.94 8.81
C ALA A 442 -0.21 -6.68 7.72
N THR A 443 0.61 -5.96 6.95
CA THR A 443 1.51 -6.53 5.93
C THR A 443 2.96 -6.59 6.38
N VAL A 444 3.74 -7.44 5.71
CA VAL A 444 5.20 -7.41 5.68
C VAL A 444 5.65 -6.73 4.39
N TYR A 445 6.67 -5.88 4.47
CA TYR A 445 7.28 -5.26 3.29
C TYR A 445 8.36 -6.18 2.71
N ILE A 446 8.03 -6.90 1.63
CA ILE A 446 8.89 -7.91 1.00
C ILE A 446 9.86 -7.24 0.01
N PRO A 447 11.16 -7.56 0.05
CA PRO A 447 12.15 -6.94 -0.84
C PRO A 447 12.08 -7.47 -2.28
N VAL A 448 12.03 -6.55 -3.26
CA VAL A 448 12.01 -6.82 -4.70
C VAL A 448 12.95 -5.85 -5.43
N TYR A 449 14.03 -6.36 -6.00
CA TYR A 449 14.96 -5.54 -6.80
C TYR A 449 14.35 -5.16 -8.15
N ALA A 450 14.59 -3.95 -8.65
CA ALA A 450 14.05 -3.55 -9.94
C ALA A 450 14.66 -4.33 -11.12
N HIS A 451 15.84 -4.94 -10.94
CA HIS A 451 16.54 -5.71 -11.97
C HIS A 451 16.11 -7.18 -12.10
N VAL A 452 15.22 -7.67 -11.23
CA VAL A 452 14.72 -9.07 -11.34
C VAL A 452 14.13 -9.32 -12.73
N SER A 453 14.31 -10.55 -13.25
CA SER A 453 13.75 -10.92 -14.56
C SER A 453 12.24 -11.07 -14.51
N GLU A 454 11.72 -11.46 -13.34
CA GLU A 454 10.31 -11.54 -13.03
C GLU A 454 10.09 -11.22 -11.55
N VAL A 455 8.93 -10.68 -11.22
CA VAL A 455 8.53 -10.46 -9.83
C VAL A 455 8.06 -11.78 -9.22
N PRO A 456 8.10 -11.95 -7.89
CA PRO A 456 7.60 -13.15 -7.23
C PRO A 456 6.17 -13.51 -7.66
N GLU A 457 5.90 -14.78 -7.98
CA GLU A 457 4.59 -15.23 -8.49
C GLU A 457 3.46 -14.89 -7.52
N SER A 458 3.75 -14.95 -6.21
CA SER A 458 2.77 -14.71 -5.15
C SER A 458 2.45 -13.23 -4.93
N LEU A 459 3.27 -12.31 -5.44
CA LEU A 459 3.00 -10.86 -5.49
C LEU A 459 2.32 -10.45 -6.81
N SER A 460 2.40 -11.28 -7.85
CA SER A 460 1.90 -10.98 -9.20
C SER A 460 0.65 -11.77 -9.59
N THR A 461 0.03 -12.46 -8.65
CA THR A 461 -1.17 -13.30 -8.85
C THR A 461 -2.29 -12.89 -7.91
N GLY A 462 -3.53 -13.00 -8.39
CA GLY A 462 -4.74 -12.79 -7.60
C GLY A 462 -5.59 -11.63 -8.09
N ALA A 463 -6.76 -11.49 -7.49
CA ALA A 463 -7.68 -10.36 -7.67
C ALA A 463 -8.53 -10.20 -6.41
N LEU A 464 -9.04 -8.99 -6.13
CA LEU A 464 -9.82 -8.68 -4.93
C LEU A 464 -11.18 -9.39 -4.90
N GLN A 465 -11.69 -9.82 -6.06
CA GLN A 465 -13.01 -10.43 -6.20
C GLN A 465 -13.04 -11.93 -5.83
N ARG A 466 -11.87 -12.58 -5.67
CA ARG A 466 -11.80 -14.01 -5.37
C ARG A 466 -10.59 -14.39 -4.55
N LEU A 467 -10.84 -15.00 -3.39
CA LEU A 467 -9.79 -15.56 -2.54
C LEU A 467 -8.89 -16.51 -3.34
N ASP A 468 -7.59 -16.21 -3.33
CA ASP A 468 -6.56 -17.05 -3.90
C ASP A 468 -5.46 -17.27 -2.85
N ARG A 469 -5.33 -18.51 -2.37
CA ARG A 469 -4.30 -18.89 -1.38
C ARG A 469 -2.88 -18.75 -1.92
N LYS A 470 -2.70 -18.60 -3.23
CA LYS A 470 -1.39 -18.34 -3.84
C LYS A 470 -0.97 -16.87 -3.77
N ALA A 471 -1.88 -15.94 -3.52
CA ALA A 471 -1.55 -14.52 -3.42
C ALA A 471 -1.14 -14.12 -2.00
N ASN A 472 -0.08 -13.31 -1.86
CA ASN A 472 0.29 -12.72 -0.58
C ASN A 472 -0.81 -11.79 -0.05
N TRP A 473 -1.43 -10.97 -0.92
CA TRP A 473 -2.53 -10.09 -0.55
C TRP A 473 -3.62 -10.80 0.26
N TRP A 474 -4.07 -11.97 -0.19
CA TRP A 474 -5.11 -12.73 0.50
C TRP A 474 -4.66 -13.32 1.83
N ALA A 475 -3.38 -13.69 1.97
CA ALA A 475 -2.83 -14.13 3.24
C ALA A 475 -2.82 -12.98 4.25
N PHE A 476 -2.32 -11.80 3.85
CA PHE A 476 -2.30 -10.60 4.69
C PHE A 476 -3.71 -10.13 5.05
N SER A 477 -4.63 -10.07 4.07
CA SER A 477 -6.02 -9.68 4.28
C SER A 477 -6.75 -10.61 5.24
N ALA A 478 -6.55 -11.93 5.14
CA ALA A 478 -7.17 -12.88 6.05
C ALA A 478 -6.69 -12.70 7.50
N VAL A 479 -5.38 -12.54 7.71
CA VAL A 479 -4.81 -12.28 9.04
C VAL A 479 -5.30 -10.94 9.58
N GLY A 480 -5.22 -9.86 8.81
CA GLY A 480 -5.60 -8.53 9.28
C GLY A 480 -7.09 -8.42 9.61
N ASN A 481 -7.96 -8.97 8.77
CA ASN A 481 -9.40 -8.99 9.03
C ASN A 481 -9.76 -9.83 10.27
N TYR A 482 -9.12 -10.97 10.46
CA TYR A 482 -9.33 -11.79 11.66
C TYR A 482 -8.82 -11.07 12.91
N ALA A 483 -7.59 -10.56 12.86
CA ALA A 483 -6.93 -9.89 13.96
C ALA A 483 -7.67 -8.61 14.39
N ALA A 484 -8.29 -7.89 13.46
CA ALA A 484 -9.03 -6.65 13.73
C ALA A 484 -10.18 -6.83 14.74
N GLN A 485 -10.77 -8.03 14.84
CA GLN A 485 -11.81 -8.32 15.84
C GLN A 485 -11.29 -8.22 17.28
N TRP A 486 -10.01 -8.54 17.49
CA TRP A 486 -9.35 -8.59 18.81
C TRP A 486 -8.13 -7.68 18.83
N PHE A 487 -8.18 -6.55 18.13
CA PHE A 487 -7.02 -5.75 17.71
C PHE A 487 -6.01 -5.49 18.85
N SER A 488 -6.47 -5.02 20.01
CA SER A 488 -5.60 -4.76 21.18
C SER A 488 -4.81 -5.97 21.67
N PHE A 489 -5.25 -7.19 21.38
CA PHE A 489 -4.58 -8.44 21.75
C PHE A 489 -3.74 -9.06 20.63
N THR A 490 -4.03 -8.73 19.37
CA THR A 490 -3.47 -9.39 18.19
C THR A 490 -2.42 -8.55 17.47
N ILE A 491 -2.48 -7.21 17.57
CA ILE A 491 -1.54 -6.33 16.87
C ILE A 491 -0.08 -6.56 17.30
N GLY A 492 0.16 -6.92 18.57
CA GLY A 492 1.49 -7.28 19.05
C GLY A 492 2.05 -8.57 18.43
N GLU A 493 1.18 -9.54 18.10
CA GLU A 493 1.58 -10.77 17.41
C GLU A 493 1.91 -10.47 15.94
N ILE A 494 1.12 -9.62 15.27
CA ILE A 494 1.39 -9.15 13.90
C ILE A 494 2.76 -8.45 13.84
N ARG A 495 3.02 -7.50 14.74
CA ARG A 495 4.30 -6.78 14.82
C ARG A 495 5.48 -7.72 15.05
N THR A 496 5.29 -8.72 15.90
CA THR A 496 6.31 -9.76 16.14
C THR A 496 6.64 -10.52 14.86
N MET A 497 5.62 -10.89 14.09
CA MET A 497 5.80 -11.57 12.80
C MET A 497 6.42 -10.65 11.74
N GLN A 498 6.04 -9.37 11.70
CA GLN A 498 6.66 -8.37 10.81
C GLN A 498 8.16 -8.25 11.10
N HIS A 499 8.53 -8.02 12.36
CA HIS A 499 9.92 -7.86 12.77
C HIS A 499 10.74 -9.13 12.52
N LYS A 500 10.15 -10.32 12.72
CA LYS A 500 10.82 -11.60 12.41
C LYS A 500 11.42 -11.62 11.00
N PHE A 501 10.66 -11.18 10.00
CA PHE A 501 11.11 -11.17 8.61
C PHE A 501 11.93 -9.92 8.28
N GLU A 502 11.42 -8.74 8.61
CA GLU A 502 12.02 -7.48 8.20
C GLU A 502 13.41 -7.28 8.84
N ASP A 503 13.56 -7.58 10.13
CA ASP A 503 14.86 -7.46 10.82
C ASP A 503 15.89 -8.43 10.24
N GLU A 504 15.48 -9.64 9.84
CA GLU A 504 16.36 -10.62 9.21
C GLU A 504 16.86 -10.10 7.85
N TRP A 505 15.97 -9.56 7.02
CA TRP A 505 16.35 -9.02 5.73
C TRP A 505 17.22 -7.78 5.87
N PHE A 506 16.87 -6.82 6.73
CA PHE A 506 17.71 -5.64 6.97
C PHE A 506 19.11 -6.03 7.44
N LYS A 507 19.23 -7.06 8.28
CA LYS A 507 20.52 -7.56 8.75
C LYS A 507 21.35 -8.23 7.65
N ASN A 508 20.72 -8.96 6.76
CA ASN A 508 21.39 -9.79 5.76
C ASN A 508 21.51 -9.14 4.37
N GLN A 509 20.89 -7.97 4.16
CA GLN A 509 20.76 -7.30 2.87
C GLN A 509 22.11 -7.08 2.19
N ASP A 510 23.10 -6.54 2.89
CA ASP A 510 24.43 -6.30 2.31
C ASP A 510 25.09 -7.61 1.84
N SER A 511 24.90 -8.72 2.57
CA SER A 511 25.46 -10.02 2.18
C SER A 511 24.80 -10.59 0.92
N VAL A 512 23.48 -10.41 0.77
CA VAL A 512 22.74 -10.79 -0.45
C VAL A 512 23.27 -10.01 -1.64
N GLU A 513 23.45 -8.70 -1.48
CA GLU A 513 23.91 -7.82 -2.55
C GLU A 513 25.37 -8.07 -2.93
N GLU A 514 26.25 -8.25 -1.95
CA GLU A 514 27.66 -8.60 -2.18
C GLU A 514 27.80 -9.93 -2.92
N LEU A 515 26.96 -10.92 -2.58
CA LEU A 515 26.92 -12.19 -3.29
C LEU A 515 26.42 -11.99 -4.73
N GLY A 516 25.35 -11.22 -4.93
CA GLY A 516 24.86 -10.85 -6.26
C GLY A 516 25.93 -10.20 -7.13
N LEU A 517 26.67 -9.23 -6.60
CA LEU A 517 27.79 -8.58 -7.29
C LEU A 517 28.98 -9.52 -7.53
N THR A 518 29.25 -10.44 -6.61
CA THR A 518 30.26 -11.48 -6.81
C THR A 518 29.87 -12.40 -7.97
N ILE A 519 28.61 -12.86 -8.01
CA ILE A 519 28.06 -13.67 -9.10
C ILE A 519 28.14 -12.89 -10.42
N GLN A 520 27.81 -11.60 -10.42
CA GLN A 520 27.95 -10.72 -11.58
C GLN A 520 29.40 -10.74 -12.14
N GLY A 521 30.40 -10.67 -11.26
CA GLY A 521 31.81 -10.69 -11.65
C GLY A 521 32.26 -11.97 -12.35
N PHE A 522 31.60 -13.11 -12.11
CA PHE A 522 31.93 -14.40 -12.74
C PHE A 522 30.99 -14.80 -13.89
N GLY A 523 29.69 -14.50 -13.76
CA GLY A 523 28.62 -14.97 -14.65
C GLY A 523 27.91 -13.88 -15.45
N GLY A 524 28.28 -12.61 -15.25
CA GLY A 524 27.62 -11.46 -15.87
C GLY A 524 26.25 -11.14 -15.27
N ASP A 525 25.60 -10.11 -15.81
CA ASP A 525 24.33 -9.57 -15.29
C ASP A 525 23.22 -10.62 -15.24
N VAL A 526 23.12 -11.48 -16.26
CA VAL A 526 22.10 -12.56 -16.31
C VAL A 526 22.19 -13.48 -15.10
N ALA A 527 23.39 -13.83 -14.64
CA ALA A 527 23.57 -14.72 -13.50
C ALA A 527 23.21 -14.02 -12.18
N ALA A 528 23.57 -12.74 -12.03
CA ALA A 528 23.24 -11.96 -10.84
C ALA A 528 21.73 -11.68 -10.75
N VAL A 529 21.09 -11.31 -11.87
CA VAL A 529 19.64 -11.14 -11.98
C VAL A 529 18.91 -12.43 -11.64
N GLY A 530 19.37 -13.57 -12.13
CA GLY A 530 18.78 -14.88 -11.79
C GLY A 530 18.84 -15.16 -10.29
N TYR A 531 19.99 -14.93 -9.65
CA TYR A 531 20.14 -15.08 -8.20
C TYR A 531 19.20 -14.16 -7.41
N LEU A 532 19.13 -12.87 -7.76
CA LEU A 532 18.25 -11.92 -7.07
C LEU A 532 16.77 -12.27 -7.28
N THR A 533 16.41 -12.74 -8.48
CA THR A 533 15.04 -13.18 -8.81
C THR A 533 14.63 -14.36 -7.94
N ASP A 534 15.48 -15.40 -7.87
CA ASP A 534 15.23 -16.59 -7.05
C ASP A 534 15.10 -16.20 -5.56
N TRP A 535 16.02 -15.36 -5.07
CA TRP A 535 16.00 -14.91 -3.68
C TRP A 535 14.72 -14.14 -3.33
N CYS A 536 14.31 -13.17 -4.15
CA CYS A 536 13.06 -12.43 -3.95
C CYS A 536 11.84 -13.35 -3.96
N ASN A 537 11.81 -14.34 -4.87
CA ASN A 537 10.72 -15.30 -4.94
C ASN A 537 10.65 -16.19 -3.70
N GLU A 538 11.79 -16.67 -3.20
CA GLU A 538 11.86 -17.44 -1.96
C GLU A 538 11.33 -16.64 -0.77
N GLN A 539 11.73 -15.38 -0.61
CA GLN A 539 11.26 -14.52 0.49
C GLN A 539 9.74 -14.32 0.45
N ALA A 540 9.19 -14.02 -0.72
CA ALA A 540 7.75 -13.79 -0.87
C ALA A 540 6.91 -15.05 -0.58
N LEU A 541 7.38 -16.21 -1.04
CA LEU A 541 6.73 -17.50 -0.84
C LEU A 541 6.79 -17.96 0.62
N ASP A 542 7.92 -17.75 1.29
CA ASP A 542 8.10 -18.09 2.70
C ASP A 542 7.15 -17.25 3.57
N VAL A 543 7.13 -15.93 3.38
CA VAL A 543 6.18 -15.05 4.07
C VAL A 543 4.75 -15.48 3.85
N ARG A 544 4.33 -15.73 2.60
CA ARG A 544 2.96 -16.17 2.30
C ARG A 544 2.59 -17.44 3.08
N THR A 545 3.50 -18.41 3.10
CA THR A 545 3.28 -19.70 3.77
C THR A 545 3.10 -19.50 5.26
N GLN A 546 4.03 -18.79 5.89
CA GLN A 546 3.98 -18.52 7.32
C GLN A 546 2.83 -17.60 7.71
N TRP A 547 2.34 -16.72 6.84
CA TRP A 547 1.18 -15.88 7.13
C TRP A 547 -0.13 -16.68 7.16
N TRP A 548 -0.26 -17.71 6.29
CA TRP A 548 -1.39 -18.65 6.38
C TRP A 548 -1.31 -19.51 7.64
N GLU A 549 -0.12 -19.99 8.01
CA GLU A 549 0.07 -20.70 9.29
C GLU A 549 -0.20 -19.79 10.50
N PHE A 550 0.16 -18.50 10.38
CA PHE A 550 -0.11 -17.50 11.40
C PHE A 550 -1.61 -17.24 11.56
N LEU A 551 -2.39 -17.24 10.47
CA LEU A 551 -3.85 -17.22 10.55
C LEU A 551 -4.38 -18.42 11.35
N ASP A 552 -3.93 -19.63 11.05
CA ASP A 552 -4.35 -20.85 11.77
C ASP A 552 -4.01 -20.74 13.27
N TYR A 553 -2.82 -20.21 13.59
CA TYR A 553 -2.42 -19.92 14.97
C TYR A 553 -3.33 -18.89 15.64
N LEU A 554 -3.62 -17.75 14.98
CA LEU A 554 -4.49 -16.71 15.55
C LEU A 554 -5.91 -17.25 15.79
N MET A 555 -6.45 -18.05 14.88
CA MET A 555 -7.75 -18.71 15.06
C MET A 555 -7.74 -19.73 16.21
N GLY A 556 -6.64 -20.48 16.34
CA GLY A 556 -6.40 -21.40 17.44
C GLY A 556 -6.18 -20.71 18.79
N LYS A 557 -5.71 -19.45 18.79
CA LYS A 557 -5.42 -18.70 20.01
C LYS A 557 -6.57 -17.80 20.43
N TYR A 558 -7.16 -17.01 19.55
CA TYR A 558 -8.18 -16.01 19.85
C TYR A 558 -9.49 -16.39 19.17
N ARG A 559 -10.50 -16.88 19.90
CA ARG A 559 -11.82 -17.23 19.33
C ARG A 559 -12.92 -17.18 20.37
N ASP A 560 -14.16 -16.94 19.94
CA ASP A 560 -15.38 -17.07 20.77
C ASP A 560 -15.32 -16.25 22.09
N GLY A 561 -14.66 -15.09 22.10
CA GLY A 561 -14.47 -14.29 23.31
C GLY A 561 -13.45 -14.86 24.30
N MET A 562 -12.57 -15.76 23.83
CA MET A 562 -11.58 -16.47 24.62
C MET A 562 -10.20 -16.40 23.98
N MET A 563 -9.17 -16.47 24.83
CA MET A 563 -7.77 -16.65 24.47
C MET A 563 -7.25 -17.96 25.03
N MET A 564 -6.60 -18.74 24.17
CA MET A 564 -6.03 -20.06 24.45
C MET A 564 -4.50 -19.94 24.58
N ASP A 565 -4.03 -19.36 25.67
CA ASP A 565 -2.60 -19.09 25.93
C ASP A 565 -1.89 -20.18 26.74
N LYS A 566 -2.63 -21.10 27.36
CA LYS A 566 -2.12 -22.15 28.26
C LYS A 566 -2.40 -23.56 27.72
N ILE A 567 -2.18 -23.78 26.42
CA ILE A 567 -2.53 -25.05 25.76
C ILE A 567 -1.64 -26.24 26.16
N HIS A 568 -0.54 -26.01 26.89
CA HIS A 568 0.39 -27.03 27.36
C HIS A 568 0.27 -27.34 28.87
N THR A 569 -0.72 -26.76 29.57
CA THR A 569 -0.95 -27.06 30.99
C THR A 569 -1.84 -28.30 31.15
N GLU A 570 -1.71 -29.01 32.28
CA GLU A 570 -2.49 -30.23 32.59
C GLU A 570 -4.01 -29.99 32.50
N THR A 571 -4.46 -28.77 32.81
CA THR A 571 -5.82 -28.32 32.56
C THR A 571 -5.79 -27.11 31.64
N ILE A 572 -6.50 -27.19 30.50
CA ILE A 572 -6.69 -26.05 29.60
C ILE A 572 -7.77 -25.16 30.19
N SER A 573 -7.40 -23.97 30.64
CA SER A 573 -8.35 -22.94 31.13
C SER A 573 -8.25 -21.71 30.22
N PRO A 574 -9.21 -21.50 29.30
CA PRO A 574 -9.22 -20.34 28.43
C PRO A 574 -9.30 -19.03 29.24
N THR A 575 -8.57 -18.02 28.79
CA THR A 575 -8.67 -16.66 29.33
C THR A 575 -9.83 -15.94 28.65
N LYS A 576 -10.81 -15.44 29.40
CA LYS A 576 -11.92 -14.67 28.83
C LYS A 576 -11.43 -13.31 28.34
N LEU A 577 -11.63 -13.02 27.06
CA LEU A 577 -11.40 -11.69 26.47
C LEU A 577 -12.64 -10.84 26.69
N PHE A 578 -12.96 -10.53 27.95
CA PHE A 578 -14.14 -9.72 28.26
C PHE A 578 -13.94 -8.26 27.80
N TYR A 579 -15.03 -7.49 27.75
CA TYR A 579 -14.97 -6.09 27.32
C TYR A 579 -14.29 -5.20 28.37
N PRO A 580 -13.53 -4.18 27.95
CA PRO A 580 -12.90 -3.26 28.90
C PRO A 580 -13.94 -2.38 29.59
N ARG A 581 -13.65 -1.99 30.83
CA ARG A 581 -14.55 -1.20 31.67
C ARG A 581 -15.06 0.08 30.99
N TRP A 582 -14.17 0.85 30.35
CA TRP A 582 -14.54 2.09 29.67
C TRP A 582 -15.64 1.86 28.61
N TRP A 583 -15.57 0.74 27.88
CA TRP A 583 -16.54 0.42 26.84
C TRP A 583 -17.85 -0.03 27.46
N LEU A 584 -17.80 -0.84 28.52
CA LEU A 584 -18.96 -1.24 29.32
C LEU A 584 -19.70 -0.03 29.91
N GLU A 585 -18.98 0.94 30.45
CA GLU A 585 -19.55 2.20 30.94
C GLU A 585 -20.22 2.97 29.80
N MET A 586 -19.53 3.10 28.66
CA MET A 586 -20.05 3.82 27.49
C MET A 586 -21.33 3.19 26.92
N VAL A 587 -21.43 1.86 26.88
CA VAL A 587 -22.63 1.16 26.38
C VAL A 587 -23.70 0.96 27.47
N GLY A 588 -23.46 1.45 28.69
CA GLY A 588 -24.45 1.38 29.76
C GLY A 588 -24.63 -0.02 30.37
N TYR A 589 -23.59 -0.85 30.33
CA TYR A 589 -23.63 -2.25 30.78
C TYR A 589 -24.05 -2.41 32.24
N TRP A 590 -23.70 -1.46 33.09
CA TRP A 590 -23.96 -1.52 34.53
C TRP A 590 -25.42 -1.22 34.91
N GLY A 591 -26.28 -0.91 33.93
CA GLY A 591 -27.72 -0.82 34.10
C GLY A 591 -28.40 -2.20 34.23
N PHE A 592 -29.68 -2.22 34.61
CA PHE A 592 -30.44 -3.46 34.74
C PHE A 592 -30.76 -4.09 33.37
N PRO A 593 -30.75 -5.43 33.23
CA PRO A 593 -31.19 -6.09 32.00
C PRO A 593 -32.61 -5.66 31.60
N GLY A 594 -32.78 -5.13 30.39
CA GLY A 594 -34.05 -4.56 29.89
C GLY A 594 -34.17 -3.04 30.03
N ALA A 595 -33.16 -2.37 30.61
CA ALA A 595 -33.00 -0.92 30.54
C ALA A 595 -32.79 -0.47 29.09
N THR A 596 -33.50 0.58 28.68
CA THR A 596 -33.26 1.22 27.38
C THR A 596 -31.93 2.00 27.40
N TYR A 597 -31.41 2.39 26.23
CA TYR A 597 -30.23 3.28 26.14
C TYR A 597 -30.42 4.54 26.99
N GLU A 598 -31.64 5.10 27.02
CA GLU A 598 -31.98 6.27 27.84
C GLU A 598 -31.96 5.99 29.35
N ASP A 599 -32.35 4.79 29.76
CA ASP A 599 -32.26 4.36 31.16
C ASP A 599 -30.80 4.19 31.59
N ALA A 600 -29.96 3.66 30.71
CA ALA A 600 -28.53 3.48 30.97
C ALA A 600 -27.76 4.81 30.98
N LYS A 601 -28.11 5.74 30.09
CA LYS A 601 -27.58 7.11 30.08
C LYS A 601 -27.92 7.86 31.37
N LYS A 602 -29.19 7.79 31.83
CA LYS A 602 -29.61 8.39 33.11
C LYS A 602 -28.92 7.77 34.32
N ALA A 603 -28.72 6.44 34.31
CA ALA A 603 -28.00 5.74 35.37
C ALA A 603 -26.52 6.16 35.45
N ASN A 604 -25.91 6.48 34.30
CA ASN A 604 -24.53 6.98 34.22
C ASN A 604 -24.40 8.49 34.51
N GLU A 605 -25.46 9.28 34.33
CA GLU A 605 -25.50 10.72 34.68
C GLU A 605 -25.75 10.96 36.18
N GLY A 606 -26.35 10.01 36.89
CA GLY A 606 -26.37 10.00 38.35
C GLY A 606 -25.06 9.44 38.89
N GLU A 607 -24.54 10.00 39.98
CA GLU A 607 -23.44 9.39 40.76
C GLU A 607 -23.89 8.02 41.31
N HIS A 608 -23.89 6.99 40.47
CA HIS A 608 -23.96 5.62 40.94
C HIS A 608 -22.56 5.26 41.44
N ASP A 609 -22.37 5.38 42.75
CA ASP A 609 -21.20 4.87 43.44
C ASP A 609 -21.25 3.33 43.45
N TYR A 610 -20.67 2.75 42.40
CA TYR A 610 -20.58 1.29 42.23
C TYR A 610 -19.78 0.59 43.34
N ASN A 611 -19.15 1.32 44.27
CA ASN A 611 -18.44 0.73 45.41
C ASN A 611 -19.36 0.39 46.59
N LEU A 612 -20.58 0.92 46.66
CA LEU A 612 -21.42 0.76 47.85
C LEU A 612 -22.19 -0.57 47.94
N GLU A 613 -22.45 -1.28 46.84
CA GLU A 613 -23.14 -2.58 46.89
C GLU A 613 -22.22 -3.81 46.77
N TRP A 614 -20.97 -3.63 46.35
CA TRP A 614 -20.04 -4.75 46.14
C TRP A 614 -19.15 -5.03 47.38
N ASP A 615 -18.74 -4.00 48.13
CA ASP A 615 -17.75 -4.10 49.21
C ASP A 615 -18.30 -4.57 50.58
N GLU A 616 -19.62 -4.70 50.74
CA GLU A 616 -20.23 -5.06 52.03
C GLU A 616 -20.42 -6.58 52.25
N LYS A 617 -20.16 -7.43 51.25
CA LYS A 617 -20.26 -8.89 51.45
C LYS A 617 -18.95 -9.48 51.98
N PRO A 618 -18.97 -10.22 53.11
CA PRO A 618 -17.76 -10.79 53.73
C PRO A 618 -16.93 -11.70 52.81
N GLU A 619 -17.56 -12.31 51.81
CA GLU A 619 -16.93 -13.20 50.84
C GLU A 619 -16.07 -12.48 49.78
N HIS A 620 -16.34 -11.20 49.48
CA HIS A 620 -15.57 -10.45 48.46
C HIS A 620 -14.27 -9.82 48.98
N LYS A 621 -14.19 -9.54 50.30
CA LYS A 621 -12.94 -9.06 50.93
C LYS A 621 -11.81 -10.11 50.91
N LYS A 622 -12.17 -11.38 50.77
CA LYS A 622 -11.20 -12.47 50.63
C LYS A 622 -10.67 -12.55 49.19
N ASP A 623 -11.56 -12.48 48.21
CA ASP A 623 -11.20 -12.55 46.78
C ASP A 623 -10.41 -11.31 46.32
N GLN A 624 -10.72 -10.13 46.87
CA GLN A 624 -10.03 -8.88 46.58
C GLN A 624 -8.60 -8.87 47.15
N LYS A 625 -8.40 -9.41 48.36
CA LYS A 625 -7.07 -9.58 48.96
C LYS A 625 -6.23 -10.62 48.21
N GLU A 626 -6.83 -11.72 47.75
CA GLU A 626 -6.16 -12.73 46.93
C GLU A 626 -5.79 -12.19 45.53
N ALA A 627 -6.60 -11.30 44.96
CA ALA A 627 -6.31 -10.61 43.70
C ALA A 627 -5.23 -9.53 43.84
N GLU A 628 -5.23 -8.75 44.91
CA GLU A 628 -4.18 -7.75 45.22
C GLU A 628 -2.82 -8.42 45.46
N GLU A 629 -2.78 -9.52 46.21
CA GLU A 629 -1.56 -10.32 46.42
C GLU A 629 -1.05 -10.97 45.11
N ALA A 630 -1.96 -11.32 44.18
CA ALA A 630 -1.60 -11.85 42.87
C ALA A 630 -1.06 -10.78 41.90
N ILE A 631 -1.59 -9.56 41.96
CA ILE A 631 -1.14 -8.40 41.16
C ILE A 631 0.23 -7.91 41.66
N GLU A 632 0.44 -7.83 42.97
CA GLU A 632 1.71 -7.43 43.57
C GLU A 632 2.83 -8.47 43.31
N SER A 633 2.48 -9.75 43.26
CA SER A 633 3.35 -10.86 42.82
C SER A 633 3.72 -10.81 41.33
N TYR A 634 2.85 -10.26 40.48
CA TYR A 634 3.09 -10.12 39.04
C TYR A 634 3.99 -8.92 38.72
N HIS A 635 3.82 -7.80 39.41
CA HIS A 635 4.61 -6.59 39.20
C HIS A 635 6.03 -6.63 39.80
N ASN A 636 6.26 -7.45 40.83
CA ASN A 636 7.57 -7.59 41.48
C ASN A 636 8.47 -8.71 40.90
N LYS A 637 8.09 -9.34 39.78
CA LYS A 637 8.97 -10.28 39.08
C LYS A 637 9.89 -9.54 38.11
N PRO A 638 11.23 -9.70 38.20
CA PRO A 638 12.10 -9.27 37.12
C PRO A 638 11.76 -10.05 35.84
N PRO A 639 12.00 -9.47 34.65
CA PRO A 639 11.75 -10.17 33.38
C PRO A 639 12.49 -11.52 33.38
N PRO A 640 11.89 -12.60 32.86
CA PRO A 640 12.53 -13.90 32.89
C PRO A 640 13.84 -13.86 32.08
N ASN A 641 14.93 -14.32 32.70
CA ASN A 641 16.19 -14.61 32.01
C ASN A 641 15.92 -15.54 30.82
N THR A 642 16.46 -15.19 29.66
CA THR A 642 16.35 -15.90 28.37
C THR A 642 17.04 -17.27 28.33
N GLU A 643 17.32 -17.92 29.46
CA GLU A 643 18.11 -19.17 29.52
C GLU A 643 17.30 -20.45 29.75
N THR A 644 15.96 -20.42 29.74
CA THR A 644 15.15 -21.65 29.88
C THR A 644 14.01 -21.75 28.86
N LEU A 645 14.34 -21.63 27.58
CA LEU A 645 13.61 -22.37 26.54
C LEU A 645 14.27 -23.76 26.43
N GLY A 646 13.61 -24.76 27.00
CA GLY A 646 14.00 -26.15 26.83
C GLY A 646 13.99 -26.52 25.35
N ALA A 647 15.15 -26.88 24.84
CA ALA A 647 15.34 -27.40 23.50
C ALA A 647 14.39 -28.59 23.24
N ALA A 648 13.53 -28.46 22.23
CA ALA A 648 12.94 -29.63 21.59
C ALA A 648 14.08 -30.45 20.96
N SER A 649 14.09 -31.75 21.24
CA SER A 649 15.10 -32.67 20.72
C SER A 649 15.04 -32.76 19.19
N PRO A 650 16.17 -32.62 18.47
CA PRO A 650 16.20 -32.79 17.02
C PRO A 650 16.23 -34.28 16.64
N VAL A 651 15.51 -34.61 15.57
CA VAL A 651 15.66 -35.89 14.84
C VAL A 651 17.07 -35.92 14.21
N PRO A 652 17.82 -37.04 14.26
CA PRO A 652 19.24 -37.03 13.95
C PRO A 652 19.50 -37.01 12.44
N VAL A 653 20.18 -35.97 11.95
CA VAL A 653 20.89 -35.98 10.66
C VAL A 653 22.36 -36.29 10.94
N GLY A 654 22.89 -37.25 10.19
CA GLY A 654 24.24 -37.78 10.34
C GLY A 654 25.33 -36.72 10.18
N THR A 655 26.33 -36.86 11.04
CA THR A 655 27.53 -36.04 11.20
C THR A 655 28.43 -35.98 9.96
N SER A 656 28.97 -34.79 9.67
CA SER A 656 30.36 -34.64 9.22
C SER A 656 31.01 -33.44 9.91
N ALA A 657 32.20 -33.68 10.46
CA ALA A 657 32.86 -32.89 11.47
C ALA A 657 33.43 -31.53 10.99
N SER A 658 33.49 -30.62 11.95
CA SER A 658 34.15 -29.31 11.93
C SER A 658 35.66 -29.38 11.71
N LEU A 659 36.21 -28.40 10.99
CA LEU A 659 37.55 -27.83 11.25
C LEU A 659 37.54 -26.37 10.76
N GLY A 660 37.71 -25.41 11.69
CA GLY A 660 38.16 -24.04 11.38
C GLY A 660 39.70 -23.94 11.50
N PRO A 661 40.28 -22.73 11.42
CA PRO A 661 40.61 -22.05 10.16
C PRO A 661 42.11 -21.79 10.02
N ILE A 662 42.70 -21.95 8.82
CA ILE A 662 44.08 -21.51 8.51
C ILE A 662 44.16 -21.00 7.05
N ILE A 663 44.39 -19.68 6.93
CA ILE A 663 45.32 -18.95 6.03
C ILE A 663 45.33 -19.29 4.52
N LEU A 664 44.97 -18.25 3.74
CA LEU A 664 45.59 -17.72 2.51
C LEU A 664 46.41 -18.68 1.62
N ALA A 665 45.91 -18.91 0.39
CA ALA A 665 46.62 -18.86 -0.91
C ALA A 665 46.08 -19.90 -1.93
N GLY A 666 45.80 -19.47 -3.16
CA GLY A 666 45.82 -20.38 -4.32
C GLY A 666 44.58 -20.45 -5.19
N LEU A 667 44.09 -19.33 -5.72
CA LEU A 667 43.35 -19.30 -6.98
C LEU A 667 44.34 -19.52 -8.12
N VAL A 668 44.36 -20.69 -8.77
CA VAL A 668 44.55 -20.90 -10.23
C VAL A 668 44.16 -22.36 -10.55
N GLY A 669 43.17 -22.55 -11.43
CA GLY A 669 43.15 -23.71 -12.32
C GLY A 669 41.82 -24.42 -12.53
N ALA A 670 41.34 -24.34 -13.78
CA ALA A 670 40.47 -25.30 -14.47
C ALA A 670 38.95 -25.08 -14.41
N VAL A 671 38.51 -24.03 -15.10
CA VAL A 671 37.43 -24.14 -16.09
C VAL A 671 37.89 -25.11 -17.19
N PHE A 672 37.16 -26.21 -17.42
CA PHE A 672 36.79 -26.81 -18.72
C PHE A 672 36.44 -28.31 -18.61
N GLY A 673 35.26 -28.67 -19.15
CA GLY A 673 34.85 -30.03 -19.52
C GLY A 673 34.02 -30.75 -18.45
N VAL A 674 32.90 -31.42 -18.73
CA VAL A 674 32.45 -32.07 -19.97
C VAL A 674 30.93 -32.29 -19.88
N PHE A 675 30.22 -31.93 -20.95
CA PHE A 675 28.88 -32.42 -21.28
C PHE A 675 28.90 -33.94 -21.52
N GLY A 676 27.95 -34.69 -20.95
CA GLY A 676 27.67 -36.04 -21.44
C GLY A 676 26.81 -36.93 -20.54
N LYS A 677 25.51 -37.01 -20.87
CA LYS A 677 24.60 -38.18 -20.85
C LYS A 677 24.78 -39.22 -19.73
N VAL A 678 23.68 -39.60 -19.05
CA VAL A 678 23.01 -40.90 -19.25
C VAL A 678 21.55 -40.82 -18.79
N TYR A 679 20.68 -41.34 -19.65
CA TYR A 679 19.25 -41.58 -19.47
C TYR A 679 19.02 -42.94 -18.78
N ALA A 680 17.87 -43.08 -18.12
CA ALA A 680 17.20 -44.31 -17.68
C ALA A 680 17.73 -44.99 -16.39
N ASP A 681 16.88 -45.04 -15.35
CA ASP A 681 16.13 -46.28 -15.14
C ASP A 681 14.82 -46.08 -14.37
N LYS A 682 13.78 -46.77 -14.85
CA LYS A 682 12.48 -46.94 -14.18
C LYS A 682 12.55 -48.18 -13.31
N LYS A 683 12.06 -48.11 -12.06
CA LYS A 683 10.95 -48.93 -11.51
C LYS A 683 11.02 -49.06 -9.99
N ALA A 684 9.82 -49.24 -9.45
CA ALA A 684 9.46 -49.82 -8.15
C ALA A 684 9.48 -48.87 -6.97
N TYR A 685 8.31 -48.34 -6.61
CA TYR A 685 7.74 -48.64 -5.28
C TYR A 685 6.21 -48.77 -5.41
N ALA A 686 5.74 -49.97 -5.08
CA ALA A 686 4.34 -50.29 -4.92
C ALA A 686 3.94 -50.06 -3.45
N GLY A 687 2.76 -49.45 -3.30
CA GLY A 687 1.80 -49.50 -2.20
C GLY A 687 2.24 -49.82 -0.77
N TYR A 688 1.83 -48.95 0.16
CA TYR A 688 1.08 -49.37 1.33
C TYR A 688 -0.04 -48.38 1.63
N ALA A 689 -1.16 -48.94 2.06
CA ALA A 689 -2.48 -48.35 2.18
C ALA A 689 -2.74 -47.76 3.57
N THR A 690 -3.64 -46.76 3.60
CA THR A 690 -4.69 -46.48 4.61
C THR A 690 -4.53 -46.95 6.05
N ILE A 691 -4.69 -46.04 7.02
CA ILE A 691 -5.68 -46.13 8.12
C ILE A 691 -6.12 -44.70 8.53
N PRO A 692 -7.43 -44.44 8.75
CA PRO A 692 -7.97 -43.22 9.37
C PRO A 692 -8.18 -43.39 10.90
N VAL A 693 -7.91 -42.34 11.69
CA VAL A 693 -8.69 -41.81 12.84
C VAL A 693 -8.21 -40.38 13.07
#